data_AF-A0A6V8EKD0-F1
#
_entry.id   AF-A0A6V8EKD0-F1
#
_cell.length_a   1.000
_cell.length_b   1.000
_cell.length_c   1.000
_cell.angle_alpha   90.00
_cell.angle_beta   90.00
_cell.angle_gamma   90.00
#
_symmetry.space_group_name_H-M   'P 1'
#
loop_
_entity.id
_entity.type
_entity.pdbx_description
1 polymer ?
#
loop_
_entity_poly.entity_id
_entity_poly.type
_entity_poly.pdbx_seq_one_letter_code
_entity_poly.pdbx_strand_id
1 'polypeptide(L)'
;MSYKQLLPLIAIFMMISVMIPFDQQKIPLENESLTLNQLGGGGGSIEDRCSSITFEDILPYTHAHFDIVVDDDWDSAEVEARAWINGSSVDLLREKLDSYLEELYPSGGDGWISTDEKSAVEAVASECIEYAMTRIGLRESSPHRGGVGLDWKNATWQDNGVIIEEWNLVPSNHADIRDCTAIGSSNGCEEVPVYPNSERDCNILIETSEGVDECRLELWMNATMVIPNMAQGEEFTLAFNASNMTNAVLDFTFPSSPDLRLDMWEECEGRDVEFEPMTHEDAPLRGTCVGDGSSTYTFENNGNENNKYTLSPHRSRDIWPSGEDIFADFTIAPIPIDEPPVWTENAPLDESWFPSLESGEIVWAEWESVSSWFTDEKPLTQLEINCEADDSANIFQRPDKSFSGIVPSEGVVSVTCEAIDISGQSSGNRTWHLGIPISVSTTSNILQSPHPINVELNQGWPELNLDYSFTQTQNINAATIDTTTIMSEATLMVESTGINPGLVNLWIGVYGENIYSIDKIFYLNIMKESSPPLITVSEYGWEVDTWKAQGQFSDPDGEEVVFSLSIDNLSAGSISVSGDSWSTPIINFGLWDEGVHEVKVIACDISMKCNEVVMMVNNSHLFEDKTPLPVENSKETGFLPGSSIVLTILALTIGLIYSTRRE
;
A
#
# COMPACT_ATOMS: atom_id res chain seq x y z
N MET A 1 -6.23 -57.20 8.20
CA MET A 1 -5.05 -56.50 8.73
C MET A 1 -5.44 -55.82 10.03
N SER A 2 -4.68 -56.01 11.11
CA SER A 2 -4.99 -55.40 12.42
C SER A 2 -4.75 -53.90 12.38
N TYR A 3 -5.49 -53.11 13.18
CA TYR A 3 -5.40 -51.64 13.26
C TYR A 3 -3.96 -51.14 13.52
N LYS A 4 -3.12 -51.97 14.17
CA LYS A 4 -1.69 -51.70 14.40
C LYS A 4 -0.78 -51.84 13.16
N GLN A 5 -1.25 -52.44 12.08
CA GLN A 5 -0.54 -52.54 10.79
C GLN A 5 -0.98 -51.47 9.77
N LEU A 6 -2.06 -50.73 10.06
CA LEU A 6 -2.58 -49.68 9.18
C LEU A 6 -1.85 -48.34 9.40
N LEU A 7 -1.52 -47.99 10.65
CA LEU A 7 -0.80 -46.76 10.98
C LEU A 7 0.59 -46.60 10.32
N PRO A 8 1.48 -47.61 10.30
CA PRO A 8 2.77 -47.45 9.64
C PRO A 8 2.61 -47.37 8.11
N LEU A 9 1.56 -47.98 7.53
CA LEU A 9 1.29 -47.89 6.10
C LEU A 9 0.81 -46.49 5.70
N ILE A 10 -0.02 -45.85 6.54
CA ILE A 10 -0.49 -44.47 6.34
C ILE A 10 0.66 -43.47 6.53
N ALA A 11 1.55 -43.69 7.50
CA ALA A 11 2.74 -42.86 7.71
C ALA A 11 3.75 -42.97 6.55
N ILE A 12 3.92 -44.18 5.98
CA ILE A 12 4.77 -44.40 4.80
C ILE A 12 4.14 -43.77 3.55
N PHE A 13 2.80 -43.81 3.41
CA PHE A 13 2.11 -43.15 2.29
C PHE A 13 2.17 -41.62 2.39
N MET A 14 2.12 -41.06 3.61
CA MET A 14 2.32 -39.61 3.83
C MET A 14 3.76 -39.17 3.61
N MET A 15 4.79 -39.97 3.97
CA MET A 15 6.19 -39.59 3.71
C MET A 15 6.57 -39.69 2.22
N ILE A 16 5.98 -40.62 1.47
CA ILE A 16 6.22 -40.73 0.01
C ILE A 16 5.55 -39.56 -0.74
N SER A 17 4.50 -38.95 -0.19
CA SER A 17 3.85 -37.74 -0.73
C SER A 17 4.72 -36.48 -0.66
N VAL A 18 5.79 -36.47 0.14
CA VAL A 18 6.66 -35.28 0.36
C VAL A 18 7.98 -35.37 -0.43
N MET A 19 8.24 -36.50 -1.09
CA MET A 19 9.50 -36.79 -1.80
C MET A 19 9.34 -36.92 -3.32
N ILE A 20 8.16 -36.60 -3.86
CA ILE A 20 8.01 -36.35 -5.30
C ILE A 20 8.54 -34.93 -5.51
N PRO A 21 9.63 -34.71 -6.28
CA PRO A 21 9.94 -33.35 -6.71
C PRO A 21 8.69 -32.87 -7.45
N PHE A 22 8.10 -31.78 -6.98
CA PHE A 22 7.24 -30.98 -7.84
C PHE A 22 8.15 -30.55 -9.00
N ASP A 23 8.19 -31.38 -10.03
CA ASP A 23 8.38 -30.90 -11.38
C ASP A 23 7.27 -29.88 -11.51
N GLN A 24 7.62 -28.60 -11.34
CA GLN A 24 6.81 -27.53 -11.87
C GLN A 24 6.80 -27.81 -13.38
N GLN A 25 5.90 -28.69 -13.80
CA GLN A 25 5.21 -28.48 -15.04
C GLN A 25 4.83 -27.01 -14.97
N LYS A 26 5.56 -26.21 -15.74
CA LYS A 26 5.08 -24.95 -16.23
C LYS A 26 3.70 -25.30 -16.74
N ILE A 27 2.69 -25.09 -15.89
CA ILE A 27 1.39 -24.67 -16.33
C ILE A 27 1.79 -23.55 -17.27
N PRO A 28 1.61 -23.69 -18.59
CA PRO A 28 1.64 -22.52 -19.42
C PRO A 28 0.62 -21.65 -18.70
N LEU A 29 1.08 -20.55 -18.10
CA LEU A 29 0.20 -19.43 -17.90
C LEU A 29 -0.28 -19.18 -19.32
N GLU A 30 -1.42 -19.80 -19.65
CA GLU A 30 -2.32 -19.26 -20.63
C GLU A 30 -2.39 -17.82 -20.17
N ASN A 31 -1.85 -16.92 -20.99
CA ASN A 31 -2.08 -15.50 -20.86
C ASN A 31 -3.60 -15.34 -20.93
N GLU A 32 -4.30 -15.65 -19.83
CA GLU A 32 -5.50 -14.95 -19.48
C GLU A 32 -5.00 -13.52 -19.32
N SER A 33 -5.12 -12.78 -20.42
CA SER A 33 -5.30 -11.34 -20.31
C SER A 33 -6.35 -11.18 -19.23
N LEU A 34 -5.92 -10.75 -18.04
CA LEU A 34 -6.81 -10.20 -17.02
C LEU A 34 -7.52 -9.05 -17.72
N THR A 35 -8.64 -9.39 -18.32
CA THR A 35 -9.57 -8.49 -18.95
C THR A 35 -10.43 -8.07 -17.78
N LEU A 36 -10.22 -6.85 -17.30
CA LEU A 36 -11.27 -6.18 -16.56
C LEU A 36 -12.49 -6.21 -17.48
N ASN A 37 -13.52 -6.98 -17.11
CA ASN A 37 -14.81 -6.97 -17.78
C ASN A 37 -15.45 -5.58 -17.58
N GLN A 38 -14.93 -4.56 -18.27
CA GLN A 38 -15.32 -3.16 -18.08
C GLN A 38 -16.57 -2.79 -18.88
N LEU A 39 -16.95 -3.61 -19.86
CA LEU A 39 -18.18 -3.43 -20.62
C LEU A 39 -19.26 -4.48 -20.33
N GLY A 40 -19.08 -5.38 -19.34
CA GLY A 40 -20.07 -6.41 -19.00
C GLY A 40 -20.61 -6.37 -17.57
N GLY A 41 -21.93 -6.17 -17.42
CA GLY A 41 -22.72 -6.70 -16.29
C GLY A 41 -22.69 -5.96 -14.93
N GLY A 42 -22.19 -4.72 -14.85
CA GLY A 42 -22.26 -3.90 -13.64
C GLY A 42 -23.31 -2.79 -13.77
N GLY A 43 -24.39 -2.84 -13.00
CA GLY A 43 -25.41 -1.78 -12.99
C GLY A 43 -24.82 -0.43 -12.56
N GLY A 44 -24.96 0.59 -13.41
CA GLY A 44 -24.49 1.97 -13.27
C GLY A 44 -24.88 2.80 -14.52
N SER A 45 -24.69 4.12 -14.53
CA SER A 45 -24.88 4.93 -15.74
C SER A 45 -23.72 4.71 -16.74
N ILE A 46 -23.91 5.06 -18.03
CA ILE A 46 -22.83 4.97 -19.04
C ILE A 46 -21.65 5.89 -18.66
N GLU A 47 -21.96 7.09 -18.15
CA GLU A 47 -20.98 8.03 -17.59
C GLU A 47 -20.14 7.40 -16.48
N ASP A 48 -20.75 6.72 -15.49
CA ASP A 48 -20.01 6.06 -14.41
C ASP A 48 -19.10 4.93 -14.90
N ARG A 49 -19.45 4.28 -16.02
CA ARG A 49 -18.72 3.15 -16.58
C ARG A 49 -17.58 3.59 -17.51
N CYS A 50 -17.76 4.72 -18.19
CA CYS A 50 -16.82 5.22 -19.20
C CYS A 50 -15.88 6.32 -18.67
N SER A 51 -16.20 6.96 -17.56
CA SER A 51 -15.36 8.02 -16.97
C SER A 51 -14.00 7.57 -16.44
N SER A 52 -13.82 6.28 -16.19
CA SER A 52 -12.55 5.72 -15.68
C SER A 52 -11.75 4.94 -16.72
N ILE A 53 -12.13 5.00 -18.00
CA ILE A 53 -11.48 4.23 -19.07
C ILE A 53 -10.95 5.16 -20.15
N THR A 54 -9.98 4.65 -20.91
CA THR A 54 -9.35 5.35 -22.03
C THR A 54 -9.77 4.74 -23.36
N PHE A 55 -9.48 5.41 -24.48
CA PHE A 55 -9.78 4.89 -25.82
C PHE A 55 -9.22 3.48 -26.05
N GLU A 56 -8.00 3.22 -25.56
CA GLU A 56 -7.29 1.94 -25.65
C GLU A 56 -7.95 0.82 -24.85
N ASP A 57 -8.66 1.16 -23.77
CA ASP A 57 -9.40 0.19 -22.95
C ASP A 57 -10.72 -0.22 -23.63
N ILE A 58 -11.30 0.70 -24.41
CA ILE A 58 -12.55 0.49 -25.15
C ILE A 58 -12.27 -0.29 -26.45
N LEU A 59 -11.24 0.11 -27.21
CA LEU A 59 -11.02 -0.35 -28.58
C LEU A 59 -9.58 -0.86 -28.79
N PRO A 60 -9.37 -2.19 -28.94
CA PRO A 60 -8.06 -2.71 -29.33
C PRO A 60 -7.75 -2.32 -30.77
N TYR A 61 -6.59 -1.73 -31.02
CA TYR A 61 -6.10 -1.41 -32.35
C TYR A 61 -4.69 -1.92 -32.59
N THR A 62 -4.33 -2.07 -33.87
CA THR A 62 -2.97 -2.42 -34.31
C THR A 62 -2.15 -1.18 -34.65
N HIS A 63 -2.81 -0.13 -35.13
CA HIS A 63 -2.23 1.20 -35.33
C HIS A 63 -3.31 2.25 -35.09
N ALA A 64 -2.93 3.41 -34.56
CA ALA A 64 -3.81 4.57 -34.46
C ALA A 64 -3.07 5.85 -34.86
N HIS A 65 -3.80 6.78 -35.47
CA HIS A 65 -3.32 8.11 -35.81
C HIS A 65 -4.34 9.15 -35.31
N PHE A 66 -3.87 10.14 -34.58
CA PHE A 66 -4.66 11.25 -34.07
C PHE A 66 -4.11 12.53 -34.69
N ASP A 67 -4.96 13.32 -35.33
CA ASP A 67 -4.69 14.67 -35.82
C ASP A 67 -5.46 15.65 -34.96
N ILE A 68 -4.73 16.45 -34.19
CA ILE A 68 -5.25 17.34 -33.15
C ILE A 68 -4.88 18.76 -33.55
N VAL A 69 -5.88 19.55 -33.94
CA VAL A 69 -5.70 20.94 -34.38
C VAL A 69 -6.24 21.88 -33.31
N VAL A 70 -5.34 22.54 -32.59
CA VAL A 70 -5.68 23.52 -31.56
C VAL A 70 -6.16 24.81 -32.22
N ASP A 71 -7.29 25.32 -31.76
CA ASP A 71 -7.91 26.54 -32.29
C ASP A 71 -7.11 27.80 -31.95
N ASP A 72 -7.27 28.86 -32.74
CA ASP A 72 -6.55 30.13 -32.58
C ASP A 72 -6.79 30.82 -31.22
N ASP A 73 -7.91 30.52 -30.55
CA ASP A 73 -8.25 31.03 -29.22
C ASP A 73 -7.73 30.15 -28.08
N TRP A 74 -7.14 28.98 -28.38
CA TRP A 74 -6.62 28.00 -27.44
C TRP A 74 -7.64 27.37 -26.48
N ASP A 75 -8.93 27.66 -26.64
CA ASP A 75 -10.00 27.16 -25.76
C ASP A 75 -10.49 25.76 -26.19
N SER A 76 -10.22 25.35 -27.42
CA SER A 76 -10.59 24.05 -27.98
C SER A 76 -9.60 23.50 -28.99
N ALA A 77 -9.76 22.22 -29.35
CA ALA A 77 -9.11 21.60 -30.47
C ALA A 77 -10.05 20.66 -31.20
N GLU A 78 -9.96 20.62 -32.53
CA GLU A 78 -10.60 19.60 -33.35
C GLU A 78 -9.71 18.37 -33.41
N VAL A 79 -10.28 17.20 -33.19
CA VAL A 79 -9.59 15.92 -33.13
C VAL A 79 -10.18 14.97 -34.16
N GLU A 80 -9.39 14.64 -35.18
CA GLU A 80 -9.67 13.53 -36.08
C GLU A 80 -8.79 12.34 -35.70
N ALA A 81 -9.40 11.19 -35.39
CA ALA A 81 -8.64 9.96 -35.14
C ALA A 81 -9.00 8.85 -36.10
N ARG A 82 -8.01 8.01 -36.40
CA ARG A 82 -8.15 6.81 -37.23
C ARG A 82 -7.49 5.64 -36.53
N ALA A 83 -8.24 4.57 -36.31
CA ALA A 83 -7.71 3.33 -35.75
C ALA A 83 -7.90 2.17 -36.74
N TRP A 84 -6.85 1.36 -36.90
CA TRP A 84 -6.85 0.18 -37.75
C TRP A 84 -6.77 -1.08 -36.91
N ILE A 85 -7.71 -1.99 -37.10
CA ILE A 85 -7.78 -3.28 -36.44
C ILE A 85 -7.59 -4.36 -37.50
N ASN A 86 -6.57 -5.19 -37.32
CA ASN A 86 -6.19 -6.22 -38.28
C ASN A 86 -6.10 -7.59 -37.61
N GLY A 87 -6.20 -8.65 -38.41
CA GLY A 87 -6.08 -10.03 -38.00
C GLY A 87 -7.10 -10.40 -36.92
N SER A 88 -6.76 -11.37 -36.07
CA SER A 88 -7.67 -11.90 -35.05
C SER A 88 -8.18 -10.86 -34.04
N SER A 89 -7.55 -9.68 -33.95
CA SER A 89 -8.04 -8.58 -33.13
C SER A 89 -9.41 -8.06 -33.59
N VAL A 90 -9.74 -8.18 -34.89
CA VAL A 90 -11.08 -7.82 -35.41
C VAL A 90 -12.14 -8.76 -34.85
N ASP A 91 -11.84 -10.05 -34.81
CA ASP A 91 -12.78 -11.07 -34.37
C ASP A 91 -13.10 -10.88 -32.88
N LEU A 92 -12.07 -10.61 -32.08
CA LEU A 92 -12.19 -10.27 -30.67
C LEU A 92 -13.00 -8.97 -30.45
N LEU A 93 -12.80 -7.96 -31.29
CA LEU A 93 -13.57 -6.72 -31.21
C LEU A 93 -15.05 -6.97 -31.51
N ARG A 94 -15.37 -7.73 -32.57
CA ARG A 94 -16.75 -8.08 -32.91
C ARG A 94 -17.44 -8.88 -31.80
N GLU A 95 -16.75 -9.86 -31.21
CA GLU A 95 -17.27 -10.64 -30.09
C GLU A 95 -17.60 -9.75 -28.88
N LYS A 96 -16.70 -8.80 -28.55
CA LYS A 96 -16.93 -7.84 -27.46
C LYS A 96 -18.12 -6.93 -27.72
N LEU A 97 -18.24 -6.41 -28.94
CA LEU A 97 -19.35 -5.55 -29.34
C LEU A 97 -20.68 -6.31 -29.32
N ASP A 98 -20.72 -7.53 -29.85
CA ASP A 98 -21.90 -8.40 -29.82
C ASP A 98 -22.34 -8.70 -28.38
N SER A 99 -21.39 -9.09 -27.51
CA SER A 99 -21.65 -9.34 -26.09
C SER A 99 -22.21 -8.10 -25.37
N TYR A 100 -21.73 -6.91 -25.73
CA TYR A 100 -22.22 -5.65 -25.14
C TYR A 100 -23.67 -5.35 -25.54
N LEU A 101 -24.04 -5.69 -26.77
CA LEU A 101 -25.37 -5.46 -27.30
C LEU A 101 -26.44 -6.41 -26.73
N GLU A 102 -26.05 -7.52 -26.07
CA GLU A 102 -26.99 -8.49 -25.47
C GLU A 102 -28.04 -7.82 -24.55
N GLU A 103 -27.64 -6.79 -23.80
CA GLU A 103 -28.54 -6.05 -22.90
C GLU A 103 -29.33 -4.92 -23.58
N LEU A 104 -28.96 -4.55 -24.81
CA LEU A 104 -29.49 -3.38 -25.53
C LEU A 104 -30.39 -3.75 -26.72
N TYR A 105 -30.07 -4.86 -27.41
CA TYR A 105 -30.74 -5.30 -28.64
C TYR A 105 -31.11 -6.79 -28.57
N PRO A 106 -32.30 -7.19 -29.06
CA PRO A 106 -32.72 -8.60 -29.07
C PRO A 106 -31.84 -9.53 -29.92
N SER A 107 -31.05 -8.96 -30.83
CA SER A 107 -30.09 -9.66 -31.69
C SER A 107 -28.68 -9.72 -31.09
N GLY A 108 -28.39 -8.96 -30.03
CA GLY A 108 -27.05 -8.95 -29.43
C GLY A 108 -26.78 -10.22 -28.62
N GLY A 109 -25.50 -10.58 -28.53
CA GLY A 109 -24.99 -11.74 -27.81
C GLY A 109 -25.29 -13.07 -28.49
N ASP A 110 -25.60 -13.06 -29.79
CA ASP A 110 -25.99 -14.27 -30.53
C ASP A 110 -24.84 -14.87 -31.37
N GLY A 111 -23.66 -14.25 -31.33
CA GLY A 111 -22.47 -14.62 -32.08
C GLY A 111 -22.44 -14.06 -33.51
N TRP A 112 -23.34 -13.14 -33.85
CA TRP A 112 -23.42 -12.46 -35.14
C TRP A 112 -23.46 -10.95 -34.91
N ILE A 113 -22.97 -10.20 -35.89
CA ILE A 113 -23.08 -8.74 -35.88
C ILE A 113 -23.80 -8.28 -37.14
N SER A 114 -24.83 -7.46 -36.94
CA SER A 114 -25.77 -7.09 -37.99
C SER A 114 -25.71 -5.60 -38.37
N THR A 115 -26.19 -5.32 -39.57
CA THR A 115 -26.35 -3.95 -40.09
C THR A 115 -27.35 -3.11 -39.28
N ASP A 116 -28.32 -3.74 -38.59
CA ASP A 116 -29.23 -3.04 -37.68
C ASP A 116 -28.53 -2.61 -36.39
N GLU A 117 -27.57 -3.42 -35.91
CA GLU A 117 -26.78 -3.16 -34.69
C GLU A 117 -25.67 -2.15 -34.91
N LYS A 118 -25.16 -2.02 -36.14
CA LYS A 118 -24.11 -1.07 -36.50
C LYS A 118 -24.36 0.34 -35.92
N SER A 119 -25.55 0.88 -36.13
CA SER A 119 -25.90 2.23 -35.66
C SER A 119 -25.92 2.35 -34.13
N ALA A 120 -26.22 1.26 -33.43
CA ALA A 120 -26.17 1.20 -31.98
C ALA A 120 -24.74 1.18 -31.47
N VAL A 121 -23.87 0.41 -32.13
CA VAL A 121 -22.43 0.37 -31.84
C VAL A 121 -21.82 1.76 -31.98
N GLU A 122 -22.08 2.45 -33.08
CA GLU A 122 -21.59 3.82 -33.33
C GLU A 122 -22.09 4.80 -32.25
N ALA A 123 -23.37 4.74 -31.90
CA ALA A 123 -23.96 5.63 -30.88
C ALA A 123 -23.38 5.38 -29.48
N VAL A 124 -23.29 4.13 -29.06
CA VAL A 124 -22.71 3.75 -27.75
C VAL A 124 -21.24 4.13 -27.68
N ALA A 125 -20.47 3.85 -28.73
CA ALA A 125 -19.05 4.19 -28.78
C ALA A 125 -18.85 5.70 -28.65
N SER A 126 -19.67 6.50 -29.34
CA SER A 126 -19.65 7.96 -29.25
C SER A 126 -19.98 8.44 -27.84
N GLU A 127 -21.05 7.92 -27.22
CA GLU A 127 -21.44 8.29 -25.85
C GLU A 127 -20.39 7.89 -24.82
N CYS A 128 -19.77 6.71 -24.96
CA CYS A 128 -18.75 6.26 -24.02
C CYS A 128 -17.45 7.06 -24.13
N ILE A 129 -17.00 7.36 -25.36
CA ILE A 129 -15.78 8.17 -25.57
C ILE A 129 -15.97 9.60 -25.08
N GLU A 130 -17.17 10.18 -25.20
CA GLU A 130 -17.48 11.51 -24.65
C GLU A 130 -17.18 11.62 -23.15
N TYR A 131 -17.40 10.56 -22.37
CA TYR A 131 -17.07 10.51 -20.95
C TYR A 131 -15.65 10.00 -20.66
N ALA A 132 -14.94 9.44 -21.65
CA ALA A 132 -13.60 8.86 -21.46
C ALA A 132 -12.52 9.93 -21.28
N MET A 133 -11.41 9.55 -20.63
CA MET A 133 -10.28 10.46 -20.44
C MET A 133 -9.52 10.70 -21.76
N THR A 134 -9.22 11.96 -22.08
CA THR A 134 -8.43 12.35 -23.27
C THR A 134 -6.95 11.98 -23.18
N ARG A 135 -6.44 11.71 -21.96
CA ARG A 135 -5.01 11.53 -21.61
C ARG A 135 -4.15 12.79 -21.81
N ILE A 136 -4.73 13.90 -22.24
CA ILE A 136 -4.03 15.13 -22.60
C ILE A 136 -4.32 16.19 -21.54
N GLY A 137 -3.31 16.96 -21.18
CA GLY A 137 -3.51 18.26 -20.55
C GLY A 137 -2.61 19.32 -21.14
N LEU A 138 -3.16 20.52 -21.26
CA LEU A 138 -2.42 21.72 -21.64
C LEU A 138 -2.56 22.75 -20.55
N ARG A 139 -1.45 23.42 -20.22
CA ARG A 139 -1.41 24.43 -19.17
C ARG A 139 -0.40 25.52 -19.46
N GLU A 140 -0.83 26.77 -19.31
CA GLU A 140 0.06 27.93 -19.33
C GLU A 140 0.68 28.24 -17.95
N SER A 141 1.81 28.97 -17.97
CA SER A 141 2.58 29.51 -16.83
C SER A 141 3.74 28.66 -16.30
N SER A 142 4.64 29.35 -15.58
CA SER A 142 5.75 28.80 -14.80
C SER A 142 5.40 28.81 -13.30
N PRO A 143 5.57 27.73 -12.52
CA PRO A 143 6.17 26.44 -12.87
C PRO A 143 5.22 25.52 -13.66
N HIS A 144 5.79 24.91 -14.69
CA HIS A 144 5.11 24.21 -15.78
C HIS A 144 4.26 22.98 -15.40
N ARG A 145 4.57 22.30 -14.29
CA ARG A 145 4.06 20.94 -14.02
C ARG A 145 3.40 20.74 -12.67
N GLY A 146 3.54 21.64 -11.69
CA GLY A 146 3.11 21.44 -10.30
C GLY A 146 2.41 22.64 -9.64
N GLY A 147 1.61 22.40 -8.60
CA GLY A 147 0.79 23.40 -7.88
C GLY A 147 -0.50 22.83 -7.27
N VAL A 148 -1.16 23.61 -6.41
CA VAL A 148 -2.43 23.21 -5.75
C VAL A 148 -3.59 23.27 -6.74
N GLY A 149 -4.36 22.17 -6.84
CA GLY A 149 -5.54 22.07 -7.71
C GLY A 149 -5.24 21.74 -9.18
N LEU A 150 -4.11 21.08 -9.45
CA LEU A 150 -3.66 20.75 -10.80
C LEU A 150 -3.99 19.31 -11.16
N ASP A 151 -4.93 19.15 -12.08
CA ASP A 151 -5.08 17.92 -12.86
C ASP A 151 -4.38 18.16 -14.20
N TRP A 152 -3.34 17.38 -14.49
CA TRP A 152 -2.57 17.43 -15.73
C TRP A 152 -3.24 16.66 -16.88
N LYS A 153 -4.45 16.12 -16.66
CA LYS A 153 -5.37 15.59 -17.69
C LYS A 153 -6.64 16.46 -17.74
N ASN A 154 -6.46 17.77 -17.87
CA ASN A 154 -7.56 18.73 -17.80
C ASN A 154 -8.40 18.84 -19.09
N ALA A 155 -7.94 18.28 -20.20
CA ALA A 155 -8.70 18.34 -21.45
C ALA A 155 -9.84 17.32 -21.42
N THR A 156 -11.04 17.76 -21.77
CA THR A 156 -12.24 16.91 -21.80
C THR A 156 -12.88 16.97 -23.18
N TRP A 157 -13.70 15.98 -23.52
CA TRP A 157 -14.52 16.07 -24.73
C TRP A 157 -15.65 17.09 -24.53
N GLN A 158 -16.06 17.75 -25.61
CA GLN A 158 -17.26 18.59 -25.61
C GLN A 158 -18.53 17.72 -25.58
N ASP A 159 -19.53 18.13 -24.81
CA ASP A 159 -20.85 17.48 -24.78
C ASP A 159 -21.46 17.33 -26.19
N ASN A 160 -21.87 16.12 -26.56
CA ASN A 160 -22.33 15.73 -27.90
C ASN A 160 -21.35 16.09 -29.03
N GLY A 161 -20.08 16.26 -28.71
CA GLY A 161 -19.02 16.65 -29.65
C GLY A 161 -18.32 15.47 -30.30
N VAL A 162 -18.54 14.23 -29.84
CA VAL A 162 -17.85 13.04 -30.34
C VAL A 162 -18.73 12.28 -31.34
N ILE A 163 -18.17 11.98 -32.51
CA ILE A 163 -18.80 11.17 -33.55
C ILE A 163 -17.85 10.03 -33.92
N ILE A 164 -18.33 8.78 -33.79
CA ILE A 164 -17.63 7.58 -34.23
C ILE A 164 -18.30 7.01 -35.48
N GLU A 165 -17.49 6.72 -36.48
CA GLU A 165 -17.88 6.01 -37.70
C GLU A 165 -17.01 4.76 -37.86
N GLU A 166 -17.56 3.73 -38.50
CA GLU A 166 -16.84 2.48 -38.78
C GLU A 166 -16.87 2.10 -40.26
N TRP A 167 -15.83 1.38 -40.69
CA TRP A 167 -15.83 0.62 -41.93
C TRP A 167 -15.48 -0.84 -41.69
N ASN A 168 -16.30 -1.68 -42.33
CA ASN A 168 -16.13 -3.13 -42.43
C ASN A 168 -16.48 -3.92 -41.14
N LEU A 169 -17.27 -3.35 -40.22
CA LEU A 169 -17.88 -4.08 -39.10
C LEU A 169 -18.76 -5.23 -39.61
N VAL A 170 -19.58 -4.95 -40.64
CA VAL A 170 -20.36 -5.94 -41.41
C VAL A 170 -19.93 -5.88 -42.89
N PRO A 171 -18.96 -6.70 -43.33
CA PRO A 171 -18.50 -6.70 -44.72
C PRO A 171 -19.59 -7.18 -45.68
N SER A 172 -19.93 -6.36 -46.69
CA SER A 172 -21.02 -6.67 -47.63
C SER A 172 -20.76 -7.87 -48.55
N ASN A 173 -19.51 -8.32 -48.67
CA ASN A 173 -19.10 -9.45 -49.50
C ASN A 173 -18.52 -10.60 -48.66
N HIS A 174 -18.87 -10.67 -47.37
CA HIS A 174 -18.39 -11.73 -46.48
C HIS A 174 -18.88 -13.11 -46.96
N ALA A 175 -18.03 -14.12 -46.94
CA ALA A 175 -18.39 -15.46 -47.43
C ALA A 175 -19.58 -16.09 -46.67
N ASP A 176 -19.67 -15.79 -45.38
CA ASP A 176 -20.74 -16.27 -44.47
C ASP A 176 -21.86 -15.25 -44.22
N ILE A 177 -21.99 -14.18 -45.03
CA ILE A 177 -23.08 -13.19 -44.86
C ILE A 177 -24.46 -13.83 -45.03
N ARG A 178 -25.44 -13.41 -44.22
CA ARG A 178 -26.83 -13.88 -44.29
C ARG A 178 -27.84 -12.81 -43.92
N ASP A 179 -29.11 -13.06 -44.26
CA ASP A 179 -30.24 -12.26 -43.78
C ASP A 179 -30.36 -12.38 -42.25
N CYS A 180 -30.68 -11.27 -41.59
CA CYS A 180 -30.83 -11.23 -40.13
C CYS A 180 -31.91 -12.18 -39.62
N THR A 181 -31.60 -12.94 -38.58
CA THR A 181 -32.50 -13.99 -38.05
C THR A 181 -33.33 -13.55 -36.85
N ALA A 182 -32.96 -12.43 -36.22
CA ALA A 182 -33.60 -11.91 -35.03
C ALA A 182 -35.03 -11.39 -35.29
N ILE A 183 -35.89 -11.55 -34.28
CA ILE A 183 -37.28 -11.08 -34.36
C ILE A 183 -37.29 -9.55 -34.23
N GLY A 184 -37.72 -8.86 -35.29
CA GLY A 184 -37.83 -7.39 -35.30
C GLY A 184 -36.80 -6.69 -36.16
N SER A 185 -35.90 -7.42 -36.82
CA SER A 185 -34.94 -6.86 -37.78
C SER A 185 -35.61 -6.11 -38.93
N SER A 186 -34.93 -5.10 -39.43
CA SER A 186 -35.35 -4.27 -40.54
C SER A 186 -35.34 -5.04 -41.87
N ASN A 187 -36.09 -4.54 -42.85
CA ASN A 187 -36.13 -5.16 -44.18
C ASN A 187 -34.79 -4.91 -44.90
N GLY A 188 -34.07 -5.99 -45.21
CA GLY A 188 -32.76 -5.93 -45.86
C GLY A 188 -31.59 -5.90 -44.88
N CYS A 189 -31.84 -6.22 -43.60
CA CYS A 189 -30.78 -6.43 -42.62
C CYS A 189 -29.94 -7.66 -42.99
N GLU A 190 -28.63 -7.46 -43.06
CA GLU A 190 -27.60 -8.49 -43.21
C GLU A 190 -26.75 -8.62 -41.93
N GLU A 191 -26.30 -9.83 -41.62
CA GLU A 191 -25.43 -10.16 -40.48
C GLU A 191 -24.28 -11.08 -40.89
N VAL A 192 -23.15 -10.95 -40.19
CA VAL A 192 -21.93 -11.76 -40.36
C VAL A 192 -21.51 -12.36 -39.01
N PRO A 193 -20.83 -13.52 -38.99
CA PRO A 193 -20.41 -14.10 -37.72
C PRO A 193 -19.32 -13.25 -37.08
N VAL A 194 -19.29 -13.15 -35.74
CA VAL A 194 -18.23 -12.42 -35.03
C VAL A 194 -16.86 -13.06 -35.25
N TYR A 195 -16.83 -14.40 -35.34
CA TYR A 195 -15.66 -15.19 -35.76
C TYR A 195 -15.86 -15.74 -37.18
N PRO A 196 -15.02 -15.34 -38.15
CA PRO A 196 -15.03 -15.91 -39.49
C PRO A 196 -14.76 -17.42 -39.48
N ASN A 197 -15.16 -18.11 -40.56
CA ASN A 197 -14.79 -19.52 -40.76
C ASN A 197 -13.26 -19.73 -40.86
N SER A 198 -12.81 -20.98 -40.96
CA SER A 198 -11.37 -21.31 -41.00
C SER A 198 -10.59 -20.72 -42.18
N GLU A 199 -11.28 -20.31 -43.25
CA GLU A 199 -10.69 -19.67 -44.43
C GLU A 199 -10.60 -18.14 -44.26
N ARG A 200 -11.36 -17.57 -43.31
CA ARG A 200 -11.35 -16.15 -42.93
C ARG A 200 -11.55 -15.20 -44.15
N ASP A 201 -12.44 -15.60 -45.05
CA ASP A 201 -12.80 -14.84 -46.26
C ASP A 201 -13.90 -13.81 -45.96
N CYS A 202 -13.47 -12.57 -45.75
CA CYS A 202 -14.36 -11.44 -45.50
C CYS A 202 -14.74 -10.68 -46.78
N ASN A 203 -14.16 -11.02 -47.92
CA ASN A 203 -14.51 -10.42 -49.19
C ASN A 203 -14.25 -11.38 -50.36
N ILE A 204 -15.32 -12.08 -50.78
CA ILE A 204 -15.28 -13.07 -51.88
C ILE A 204 -14.84 -12.51 -53.25
N LEU A 205 -14.68 -11.19 -53.37
CA LEU A 205 -14.20 -10.52 -54.59
C LEU A 205 -12.66 -10.40 -54.64
N ILE A 206 -11.99 -10.61 -53.51
CA ILE A 206 -10.53 -10.56 -53.38
C ILE A 206 -10.03 -12.00 -53.34
N GLU A 207 -9.00 -12.33 -54.13
CA GLU A 207 -8.43 -13.67 -54.08
C GLU A 207 -7.48 -13.78 -52.88
N THR A 208 -7.60 -14.84 -52.08
CA THR A 208 -6.75 -15.12 -50.89
C THR A 208 -5.25 -15.07 -51.18
N SER A 209 -4.84 -15.27 -52.44
CA SER A 209 -3.44 -15.20 -52.87
C SER A 209 -2.83 -13.80 -52.84
N GLU A 210 -3.65 -12.74 -52.73
CA GLU A 210 -3.20 -11.35 -52.66
C GLU A 210 -2.65 -10.97 -51.27
N GLY A 211 -2.91 -11.78 -50.23
CA GLY A 211 -2.37 -11.58 -48.88
C GLY A 211 -2.86 -10.31 -48.18
N VAL A 212 -4.02 -9.79 -48.59
CA VAL A 212 -4.68 -8.63 -47.98
C VAL A 212 -5.52 -9.10 -46.79
N ASP A 213 -5.49 -8.35 -45.68
CA ASP A 213 -6.45 -8.58 -44.60
C ASP A 213 -7.81 -7.99 -44.98
N GLU A 214 -8.64 -8.82 -45.61
CA GLU A 214 -10.00 -8.48 -46.05
C GLU A 214 -10.94 -8.19 -44.89
N CYS A 215 -10.64 -8.72 -43.71
CA CYS A 215 -11.45 -8.58 -42.51
C CYS A 215 -11.11 -7.31 -41.73
N ARG A 216 -10.08 -6.55 -42.12
CA ARG A 216 -9.64 -5.37 -41.38
C ARG A 216 -10.80 -4.42 -41.10
N LEU A 217 -10.79 -3.81 -39.93
CA LEU A 217 -11.78 -2.83 -39.51
C LEU A 217 -11.09 -1.48 -39.33
N GLU A 218 -11.74 -0.42 -39.80
CA GLU A 218 -11.28 0.95 -39.64
C GLU A 218 -12.30 1.73 -38.81
N LEU A 219 -11.84 2.45 -37.79
CA LEU A 219 -12.67 3.35 -36.99
C LEU A 219 -12.19 4.78 -37.20
N TRP A 220 -13.16 5.68 -37.40
CA TRP A 220 -12.93 7.11 -37.45
C TRP A 220 -13.61 7.78 -36.27
N MET A 221 -12.90 8.74 -35.69
CA MET A 221 -13.44 9.65 -34.72
C MET A 221 -13.31 11.06 -35.25
N ASN A 222 -14.37 11.84 -35.12
CA ASN A 222 -14.32 13.28 -35.22
C ASN A 222 -14.88 13.85 -33.91
N ALA A 223 -14.07 14.62 -33.21
CA ALA A 223 -14.42 15.12 -31.89
C ALA A 223 -13.87 16.51 -31.63
N THR A 224 -14.60 17.31 -30.86
CA THR A 224 -14.10 18.58 -30.34
C THR A 224 -13.66 18.40 -28.89
N MET A 225 -12.39 18.70 -28.61
CA MET A 225 -11.79 18.67 -27.27
C MET A 225 -11.79 20.09 -26.68
N VAL A 226 -12.17 20.21 -25.42
CA VAL A 226 -12.15 21.47 -24.65
C VAL A 226 -10.83 21.56 -23.88
N ILE A 227 -10.14 22.70 -24.01
CA ILE A 227 -8.85 22.96 -23.38
C ILE A 227 -9.03 24.10 -22.37
N PRO A 228 -9.10 23.82 -21.06
CA PRO A 228 -9.36 24.86 -20.08
C PRO A 228 -8.10 25.65 -19.72
N ASN A 229 -8.25 26.97 -19.55
CA ASN A 229 -7.25 27.88 -18.97
C ASN A 229 -5.96 28.09 -19.79
N MET A 230 -6.09 28.10 -21.11
CA MET A 230 -5.07 28.65 -22.01
C MET A 230 -5.47 30.08 -22.42
N ALA A 231 -4.51 30.97 -22.63
CA ALA A 231 -4.76 32.36 -23.00
C ALA A 231 -4.09 32.77 -24.32
N GLN A 232 -2.82 32.43 -24.54
CA GLN A 232 -2.04 32.90 -25.70
C GLN A 232 -1.05 31.88 -26.27
N GLY A 233 -0.74 30.79 -25.55
CA GLY A 233 0.20 29.75 -25.99
C GLY A 233 1.66 30.22 -26.10
N GLU A 234 2.05 31.25 -25.36
CA GLU A 234 3.42 31.76 -25.35
C GLU A 234 4.37 30.89 -24.51
N GLU A 235 3.86 30.33 -23.41
CA GLU A 235 4.63 29.51 -22.48
C GLU A 235 3.69 28.47 -21.84
N PHE A 236 3.80 27.21 -22.23
CA PHE A 236 2.86 26.16 -21.82
C PHE A 236 3.49 24.78 -21.81
N THR A 237 2.85 23.85 -21.09
CA THR A 237 3.22 22.43 -21.07
C THR A 237 2.08 21.60 -21.61
N LEU A 238 2.42 20.69 -22.52
CA LEU A 238 1.58 19.58 -22.92
C LEU A 238 2.00 18.35 -22.10
N ALA A 239 1.12 17.88 -21.24
CA ALA A 239 1.24 16.62 -20.53
C ALA A 239 0.42 15.54 -21.24
N PHE A 240 0.99 14.34 -21.37
CA PHE A 240 0.35 13.22 -22.04
C PHE A 240 0.57 11.91 -21.28
N ASN A 241 -0.52 11.21 -20.97
CA ASN A 241 -0.44 9.87 -20.38
C ASN A 241 -0.27 8.81 -21.49
N ALA A 242 0.95 8.34 -21.67
CA ALA A 242 1.31 7.31 -22.65
C ALA A 242 1.14 5.87 -22.12
N SER A 243 0.65 5.70 -20.89
CA SER A 243 0.52 4.40 -20.23
C SER A 243 -0.34 3.44 -21.05
N ASN A 244 0.19 2.25 -21.33
CA ASN A 244 -0.46 1.22 -22.15
C ASN A 244 -0.81 1.67 -23.58
N MET A 245 -0.08 2.63 -24.15
CA MET A 245 -0.27 3.09 -25.51
C MET A 245 0.92 2.68 -26.38
N THR A 246 0.66 1.90 -27.43
CA THR A 246 1.69 1.51 -28.41
C THR A 246 1.16 1.68 -29.83
N ASN A 247 2.08 1.86 -30.79
CA ASN A 247 1.76 1.97 -32.21
C ASN A 247 0.75 3.08 -32.54
N ALA A 248 0.71 4.13 -31.72
CA ALA A 248 -0.06 5.32 -32.00
C ALA A 248 0.86 6.46 -32.43
N VAL A 249 0.32 7.39 -33.22
CA VAL A 249 0.99 8.63 -33.59
C VAL A 249 0.00 9.77 -33.37
N LEU A 250 0.41 10.77 -32.60
CA LEU A 250 -0.38 11.96 -32.32
C LEU A 250 0.30 13.16 -32.98
N ASP A 251 -0.40 13.80 -33.90
CA ASP A 251 0.01 15.03 -34.58
C ASP A 251 -0.75 16.20 -33.97
N PHE A 252 -0.04 17.06 -33.24
CA PHE A 252 -0.56 18.32 -32.72
C PHE A 252 -0.20 19.46 -33.66
N THR A 253 -1.21 20.24 -34.05
CA THR A 253 -1.06 21.47 -34.82
C THR A 253 -1.45 22.64 -33.93
N PHE A 254 -0.47 23.45 -33.52
CA PHE A 254 -0.69 24.65 -32.70
C PHE A 254 -0.87 25.90 -33.56
N PRO A 255 -1.60 26.93 -33.07
CA PRO A 255 -1.66 28.24 -33.68
C PRO A 255 -0.28 28.80 -34.03
N SER A 256 -0.22 29.58 -35.12
CA SER A 256 1.04 30.10 -35.65
C SER A 256 1.77 30.98 -34.63
N SER A 257 2.97 30.59 -34.23
CA SER A 257 3.84 31.36 -33.36
C SER A 257 5.30 31.22 -33.84
N PRO A 258 5.87 32.26 -34.50
CA PRO A 258 7.16 32.17 -35.15
C PRO A 258 8.34 31.87 -34.23
N ASP A 259 8.24 32.27 -32.97
CA ASP A 259 9.31 32.12 -31.99
C ASP A 259 9.09 30.91 -31.06
N LEU A 260 7.99 30.16 -31.23
CA LEU A 260 7.68 28.99 -30.41
C LEU A 260 8.74 27.89 -30.58
N ARG A 261 9.31 27.45 -29.47
CA ARG A 261 10.23 26.32 -29.45
C ARG A 261 9.86 25.35 -28.35
N LEU A 262 10.17 24.08 -28.58
CA LEU A 262 10.21 23.09 -27.53
C LEU A 262 11.42 23.41 -26.62
N ASP A 263 11.14 23.79 -25.38
CA ASP A 263 12.17 24.09 -24.39
C ASP A 263 12.71 22.80 -23.76
N MET A 264 11.81 21.90 -23.40
CA MET A 264 12.17 20.62 -22.82
C MET A 264 11.14 19.53 -23.16
N TRP A 265 11.63 18.31 -23.31
CA TRP A 265 10.82 17.13 -23.52
C TRP A 265 11.29 16.03 -22.58
N GLU A 266 10.36 15.42 -21.86
CA GLU A 266 10.65 14.42 -20.85
C GLU A 266 9.67 13.25 -20.92
N GLU A 267 10.21 12.06 -20.71
CA GLU A 267 9.52 10.79 -20.53
C GLU A 267 9.72 10.38 -19.07
N CYS A 268 8.61 10.25 -18.35
CA CYS A 268 8.59 10.01 -16.91
C CYS A 268 7.95 8.66 -16.64
N GLU A 269 8.75 7.76 -16.08
CA GLU A 269 8.36 6.37 -15.84
C GLU A 269 8.07 6.08 -14.38
N GLY A 270 7.31 5.02 -14.12
CA GLY A 270 7.19 4.45 -12.77
C GLY A 270 5.98 4.91 -11.97
N ARG A 271 5.11 5.74 -12.54
CA ARG A 271 3.83 6.08 -11.90
C ARG A 271 2.96 4.84 -11.83
N ASP A 272 2.51 4.45 -10.65
CA ASP A 272 1.56 3.35 -10.51
C ASP A 272 0.16 3.82 -10.93
N VAL A 273 -0.32 3.34 -12.07
CA VAL A 273 -1.62 3.75 -12.64
C VAL A 273 -2.81 3.13 -11.91
N GLU A 274 -2.60 2.12 -11.06
CA GLU A 274 -3.65 1.53 -10.23
C GLU A 274 -4.02 2.42 -9.04
N PHE A 275 -3.10 3.32 -8.67
CA PHE A 275 -3.29 4.31 -7.62
C PHE A 275 -3.23 5.71 -8.23
N GLU A 276 -4.34 6.15 -8.83
CA GLU A 276 -4.48 7.56 -9.19
C GLU A 276 -4.64 8.38 -7.88
N PRO A 277 -3.69 9.26 -7.53
CA PRO A 277 -3.80 10.07 -6.32
C PRO A 277 -5.01 11.00 -6.44
N MET A 278 -5.73 11.22 -5.34
CA MET A 278 -6.90 12.13 -5.31
C MET A 278 -6.54 13.59 -5.65
N THR A 279 -5.24 13.91 -5.66
CA THR A 279 -4.67 15.21 -6.00
C THR A 279 -3.34 14.98 -6.71
N HIS A 280 -3.20 15.42 -7.96
CA HIS A 280 -1.94 15.28 -8.70
C HIS A 280 -0.93 16.41 -8.40
N GLU A 281 -0.79 16.78 -7.13
CA GLU A 281 0.21 17.76 -6.67
C GLU A 281 1.66 17.22 -6.81
N ASP A 282 1.82 15.92 -7.06
CA ASP A 282 3.09 15.17 -7.11
C ASP A 282 3.67 15.03 -8.53
N ALA A 283 3.40 15.97 -9.44
CA ALA A 283 4.03 15.94 -10.75
C ALA A 283 5.57 16.02 -10.60
N PRO A 284 6.33 15.24 -11.40
CA PRO A 284 7.77 15.23 -11.31
C PRO A 284 8.33 16.63 -11.54
N LEU A 285 9.39 16.95 -10.81
CA LEU A 285 10.11 18.20 -11.00
C LEU A 285 10.57 18.31 -12.46
N ARG A 286 10.49 19.52 -12.98
CA ARG A 286 10.92 19.84 -14.34
C ARG A 286 12.41 19.46 -14.49
N GLY A 287 12.74 18.60 -15.45
CA GLY A 287 14.10 18.17 -15.77
C GLY A 287 14.57 16.92 -15.03
N THR A 288 13.74 16.32 -14.18
CA THR A 288 14.13 15.20 -13.32
C THR A 288 13.69 13.83 -13.82
N CYS A 289 12.94 13.75 -14.91
CA CYS A 289 12.40 12.46 -15.36
C CYS A 289 13.46 11.59 -16.03
N VAL A 290 13.52 10.32 -15.59
CA VAL A 290 14.41 9.31 -16.16
C VAL A 290 13.61 8.45 -17.14
N GLY A 291 13.63 8.85 -18.41
CA GLY A 291 13.01 8.10 -19.50
C GLY A 291 13.83 6.90 -19.94
N ASP A 292 13.17 5.88 -20.48
CA ASP A 292 13.81 4.67 -21.03
C ASP A 292 14.08 4.78 -22.55
N GLY A 293 13.63 5.87 -23.18
CA GLY A 293 13.77 6.15 -24.61
C GLY A 293 12.78 5.39 -25.49
N SER A 294 11.67 4.91 -24.93
CA SER A 294 10.65 4.18 -25.66
C SER A 294 9.85 5.09 -26.59
N SER A 295 9.45 6.25 -26.08
CA SER A 295 8.66 7.24 -26.80
C SER A 295 9.52 8.21 -27.60
N THR A 296 8.99 8.68 -28.74
CA THR A 296 9.73 9.59 -29.63
C THR A 296 8.89 10.79 -30.06
N TYR A 297 9.57 11.89 -30.43
CA TYR A 297 8.90 13.11 -30.85
C TYR A 297 9.62 13.82 -31.99
N THR A 298 8.88 14.66 -32.70
CA THR A 298 9.41 15.69 -33.61
C THR A 298 8.68 17.01 -33.43
N PHE A 299 9.39 18.13 -33.50
CA PHE A 299 8.80 19.47 -33.48
C PHE A 299 9.29 20.29 -34.67
N GLU A 300 8.35 20.86 -35.41
CA GLU A 300 8.59 21.68 -36.60
C GLU A 300 7.89 23.03 -36.44
N ASN A 301 8.70 24.09 -36.30
CA ASN A 301 8.21 25.47 -36.35
C ASN A 301 8.32 25.99 -37.80
N ASN A 302 7.17 26.27 -38.41
CA ASN A 302 7.06 26.71 -39.81
C ASN A 302 7.04 28.25 -39.96
N GLY A 303 7.36 28.99 -38.90
CA GLY A 303 7.44 30.45 -38.85
C GLY A 303 6.06 31.10 -38.90
N ASN A 304 5.56 31.36 -40.11
CA ASN A 304 4.27 32.05 -40.31
C ASN A 304 3.09 31.09 -40.52
N GLU A 305 3.35 29.78 -40.56
CA GLU A 305 2.34 28.73 -40.63
C GLU A 305 2.17 28.09 -39.24
N ASN A 306 1.23 27.14 -39.13
CA ASN A 306 0.99 26.44 -37.88
C ASN A 306 2.22 25.60 -37.47
N ASN A 307 2.44 25.51 -36.16
CA ASN A 307 3.53 24.72 -35.58
C ASN A 307 3.08 23.27 -35.42
N LYS A 308 3.92 22.32 -35.81
CA LYS A 308 3.60 20.88 -35.74
C LYS A 308 4.44 20.18 -34.68
N TYR A 309 3.79 19.45 -33.78
CA TYR A 309 4.42 18.57 -32.80
C TYR A 309 3.87 17.15 -33.01
N THR A 310 4.74 16.19 -33.32
CA THR A 310 4.35 14.79 -33.47
C THR A 310 4.91 13.99 -32.31
N LEU A 311 4.05 13.20 -31.67
CA LEU A 311 4.39 12.29 -30.58
C LEU A 311 4.08 10.85 -30.99
N SER A 312 5.01 9.94 -30.77
CA SER A 312 4.84 8.50 -30.98
C SER A 312 5.14 7.76 -29.67
N PRO A 313 4.12 7.53 -28.82
CA PRO A 313 4.30 6.86 -27.54
C PRO A 313 4.54 5.35 -27.71
N HIS A 314 5.31 4.75 -26.80
CA HIS A 314 5.60 3.32 -26.84
C HIS A 314 5.69 2.65 -25.47
N ARG A 315 4.55 2.52 -24.78
CA ARG A 315 4.49 1.79 -23.51
C ARG A 315 3.83 0.42 -23.62
N SER A 316 4.63 -0.65 -23.53
CA SER A 316 4.10 -2.03 -23.55
C SER A 316 3.21 -2.32 -22.35
N ARG A 317 2.12 -3.08 -22.59
CA ARG A 317 1.24 -3.61 -21.53
C ARG A 317 1.96 -4.56 -20.57
N ASP A 318 3.09 -5.13 -20.95
CA ASP A 318 3.87 -6.04 -20.10
C ASP A 318 4.46 -5.35 -18.86
N ILE A 319 4.53 -4.01 -18.86
CA ILE A 319 5.12 -3.19 -17.79
C ILE A 319 4.03 -2.68 -16.82
N TRP A 320 2.76 -2.98 -17.08
CA TRP A 320 1.65 -2.64 -16.20
C TRP A 320 1.85 -3.16 -14.77
N PRO A 321 1.50 -2.39 -13.71
CA PRO A 321 0.82 -1.08 -13.73
C PRO A 321 1.76 0.14 -13.78
N SER A 322 3.04 -0.05 -14.12
CA SER A 322 3.96 1.09 -14.25
C SER A 322 3.65 1.90 -15.52
N GLY A 323 3.07 3.07 -15.30
CA GLY A 323 2.70 4.05 -16.30
C GLY A 323 3.87 4.90 -16.79
N GLU A 324 3.58 5.60 -17.89
CA GLU A 324 4.45 6.56 -18.56
C GLU A 324 3.68 7.87 -18.74
N ASP A 325 4.32 8.98 -18.34
CA ASP A 325 3.84 10.33 -18.59
C ASP A 325 4.88 11.10 -19.41
N ILE A 326 4.41 11.81 -20.43
CA ILE A 326 5.24 12.60 -21.33
C ILE A 326 4.93 14.08 -21.08
N PHE A 327 5.98 14.87 -20.95
CA PHE A 327 5.86 16.32 -20.80
C PHE A 327 6.65 17.03 -21.90
N ALA A 328 5.96 17.88 -22.65
CA ALA A 328 6.54 18.77 -23.65
C ALA A 328 6.32 20.22 -23.23
N ASP A 329 7.37 20.88 -22.78
CA ASP A 329 7.36 22.28 -22.37
C ASP A 329 7.71 23.16 -23.57
N PHE A 330 6.83 24.09 -23.93
CA PHE A 330 6.99 25.05 -25.03
C PHE A 330 7.14 26.47 -24.51
N THR A 331 7.94 27.27 -25.19
CA THR A 331 8.17 28.68 -24.85
C THR A 331 8.50 29.51 -26.09
N ILE A 332 8.21 30.80 -26.04
CA ILE A 332 8.75 31.82 -26.96
C ILE A 332 9.98 32.53 -26.38
N ALA A 333 10.37 32.22 -25.14
CA ALA A 333 11.53 32.82 -24.50
C ALA A 333 12.81 32.47 -25.27
N PRO A 334 13.77 33.42 -25.38
CA PRO A 334 15.05 33.13 -26.02
C PRO A 334 15.75 31.97 -25.33
N ILE A 335 16.60 31.26 -26.08
CA ILE A 335 17.46 30.20 -25.51
C ILE A 335 18.30 30.84 -24.39
N PRO A 336 18.27 30.29 -23.17
CA PRO A 336 19.00 30.87 -22.05
C PRO A 336 20.52 30.79 -22.28
N ILE A 337 21.25 31.65 -21.58
CA ILE A 337 22.71 31.61 -21.58
C ILE A 337 23.11 30.43 -20.67
N ASP A 338 24.08 29.65 -21.13
CA ASP A 338 24.65 28.52 -20.41
C ASP A 338 25.44 29.02 -19.18
N GLU A 339 24.91 28.77 -17.99
CA GLU A 339 25.52 29.10 -16.69
C GLU A 339 25.86 27.79 -15.94
N PRO A 340 26.76 27.82 -14.95
CA PRO A 340 27.06 26.62 -14.19
C PRO A 340 25.83 26.16 -13.37
N PRO A 341 25.66 24.84 -13.16
CA PRO A 341 24.57 24.33 -12.35
C PRO A 341 24.69 24.85 -10.91
N VAL A 342 23.58 25.05 -10.21
CA VAL A 342 23.56 25.66 -8.87
C VAL A 342 22.92 24.73 -7.87
N TRP A 343 23.52 24.62 -6.68
CA TRP A 343 22.90 23.93 -5.55
C TRP A 343 21.67 24.67 -5.04
N THR A 344 20.56 23.95 -4.88
CA THR A 344 19.30 24.50 -4.38
C THR A 344 19.27 24.59 -2.84
N GLU A 345 18.18 25.15 -2.30
CA GLU A 345 17.89 25.12 -0.87
C GLU A 345 17.38 23.74 -0.40
N ASN A 346 16.89 22.89 -1.31
CA ASN A 346 16.47 21.53 -1.01
C ASN A 346 17.67 20.57 -0.89
N ALA A 347 18.81 20.95 -1.47
CA ALA A 347 20.04 20.20 -1.32
C ALA A 347 20.48 20.13 0.16
N PRO A 348 20.92 18.95 0.64
CA PRO A 348 21.52 18.80 1.95
C PRO A 348 22.61 19.84 2.17
N LEU A 349 22.59 20.47 3.34
CA LEU A 349 23.61 21.47 3.69
C LEU A 349 25.00 20.82 3.60
N ASP A 350 25.97 21.63 3.18
CA ASP A 350 27.37 21.20 3.20
C ASP A 350 27.78 20.78 4.63
N GLU A 351 28.56 19.71 4.75
CA GLU A 351 29.00 19.07 6.00
C GLU A 351 27.86 18.40 6.83
N SER A 352 26.70 18.13 6.23
CA SER A 352 25.61 17.37 6.87
C SER A 352 25.92 15.88 7.05
N TRP A 353 25.22 15.26 8.01
CA TRP A 353 25.41 13.86 8.40
C TRP A 353 24.23 12.99 7.99
N PHE A 354 24.54 11.87 7.32
CA PHE A 354 23.61 10.83 6.89
C PHE A 354 23.84 9.57 7.72
N PRO A 355 23.09 9.38 8.82
CA PRO A 355 23.23 8.20 9.65
C PRO A 355 22.65 6.96 8.98
N SER A 356 23.30 5.83 9.17
CA SER A 356 22.77 4.49 8.92
C SER A 356 22.82 3.66 10.18
N LEU A 357 21.75 2.93 10.50
CA LEU A 357 21.74 2.01 11.65
C LEU A 357 22.13 0.57 11.27
N GLU A 358 22.73 0.41 10.08
CA GLU A 358 23.30 -0.83 9.56
C GLU A 358 24.58 -0.56 8.75
N SER A 359 25.52 -1.51 8.83
CA SER A 359 26.71 -1.53 7.96
C SER A 359 26.39 -2.24 6.65
N GLY A 360 27.11 -1.90 5.59
CA GLY A 360 26.99 -2.55 4.28
C GLY A 360 26.53 -1.58 3.21
N GLU A 361 26.11 -2.14 2.07
CA GLU A 361 25.61 -1.33 0.96
C GLU A 361 24.22 -0.78 1.28
N ILE A 362 24.09 0.54 1.19
CA ILE A 362 22.83 1.26 1.33
C ILE A 362 22.62 2.22 0.16
N VAL A 363 21.35 2.54 -0.11
CA VAL A 363 21.00 3.75 -0.86
C VAL A 363 20.94 4.88 0.16
N TRP A 364 21.83 5.87 0.05
CA TRP A 364 21.91 6.98 1.01
C TRP A 364 21.28 8.27 0.47
N ALA A 365 21.10 8.36 -0.85
CA ALA A 365 20.36 9.44 -1.49
C ALA A 365 19.55 8.89 -2.68
N GLU A 366 18.23 8.92 -2.53
CA GLU A 366 17.28 8.54 -3.59
C GLU A 366 17.21 9.61 -4.68
N TRP A 367 16.90 9.22 -5.92
CA TRP A 367 16.83 10.17 -7.04
C TRP A 367 15.82 11.29 -6.82
N GLU A 368 14.68 11.01 -6.17
CA GLU A 368 13.70 12.05 -5.80
C GLU A 368 14.36 13.17 -4.99
N SER A 369 15.22 12.83 -4.02
CA SER A 369 16.00 13.80 -3.27
C SER A 369 17.10 14.42 -4.13
N VAL A 370 17.95 13.62 -4.78
CA VAL A 370 19.11 14.06 -5.56
C VAL A 370 18.71 15.04 -6.67
N SER A 371 17.61 14.75 -7.35
CA SER A 371 17.07 15.57 -8.42
C SER A 371 16.61 16.95 -7.95
N SER A 372 16.31 17.10 -6.65
CA SER A 372 16.00 18.41 -6.08
C SER A 372 17.25 19.22 -5.70
N TRP A 373 18.44 18.61 -5.68
CA TRP A 373 19.65 19.26 -5.17
C TRP A 373 20.24 20.32 -6.09
N PHE A 374 19.93 20.24 -7.38
CA PHE A 374 20.52 21.11 -8.39
C PHE A 374 19.43 21.82 -9.19
N THR A 375 19.76 22.97 -9.73
CA THR A 375 18.98 23.67 -10.75
C THR A 375 19.94 24.12 -11.85
N ASP A 376 19.47 24.02 -13.08
CA ASP A 376 20.22 24.34 -14.28
C ASP A 376 19.28 24.76 -15.40
N GLU A 377 19.78 25.39 -16.46
CA GLU A 377 18.97 25.71 -17.64
C GLU A 377 18.61 24.47 -18.46
N LYS A 378 19.41 23.40 -18.38
CA LYS A 378 19.18 22.12 -19.04
C LYS A 378 18.51 21.11 -18.10
N PRO A 379 17.93 20.02 -18.66
CA PRO A 379 17.38 18.96 -17.82
C PRO A 379 18.43 18.43 -16.85
N LEU A 380 18.06 18.26 -15.58
CA LEU A 380 18.93 17.75 -14.52
C LEU A 380 19.39 16.32 -14.81
N THR A 381 18.64 15.57 -15.60
CA THR A 381 19.07 14.26 -16.12
C THR A 381 20.27 14.31 -17.07
N GLN A 382 20.62 15.48 -17.61
CA GLN A 382 21.83 15.69 -18.41
C GLN A 382 23.04 16.11 -17.60
N LEU A 383 22.87 16.45 -16.32
CA LEU A 383 23.99 16.73 -15.42
C LEU A 383 24.72 15.42 -15.08
N GLU A 384 26.05 15.49 -15.14
CA GLU A 384 26.92 14.45 -14.58
C GLU A 384 27.12 14.75 -13.10
N ILE A 385 26.50 13.95 -12.22
CA ILE A 385 26.64 14.09 -10.77
C ILE A 385 27.79 13.20 -10.32
N ASN A 386 28.91 13.82 -9.99
CA ASN A 386 30.12 13.13 -9.60
C ASN A 386 30.26 13.15 -8.08
N CYS A 387 30.11 11.98 -7.48
CA CYS A 387 30.30 11.76 -6.05
C CYS A 387 31.54 10.89 -5.82
N GLU A 388 32.54 11.47 -5.15
CA GLU A 388 33.78 10.81 -4.77
C GLU A 388 33.83 10.58 -3.26
N ALA A 389 34.40 9.44 -2.87
CA ALA A 389 34.67 9.11 -1.47
C ALA A 389 35.93 8.23 -1.39
N ASP A 390 36.40 7.99 -0.17
CA ASP A 390 37.48 7.02 0.06
C ASP A 390 37.10 5.63 -0.51
N ASP A 391 38.09 4.89 -1.05
CA ASP A 391 37.89 3.60 -1.73
C ASP A 391 37.07 2.57 -0.93
N SER A 392 37.08 2.65 0.41
CA SER A 392 36.30 1.77 1.29
C SER A 392 34.79 1.96 1.19
N ALA A 393 34.35 3.15 0.77
CA ALA A 393 32.95 3.51 0.66
C ALA A 393 32.32 3.06 -0.65
N ASN A 394 33.11 2.89 -1.72
CA ASN A 394 32.65 2.47 -3.03
C ASN A 394 31.34 3.17 -3.44
N ILE A 395 31.35 4.51 -3.50
CA ILE A 395 30.19 5.30 -3.90
C ILE A 395 29.98 5.15 -5.41
N PHE A 396 28.75 4.88 -5.82
CA PHE A 396 28.38 4.83 -7.23
C PHE A 396 26.93 5.26 -7.45
N GLN A 397 26.64 5.72 -8.66
CA GLN A 397 25.28 6.03 -9.10
C GLN A 397 24.63 4.78 -9.70
N ARG A 398 23.39 4.51 -9.31
CA ARG A 398 22.55 3.42 -9.83
C ARG A 398 21.88 3.81 -11.15
N PRO A 399 21.31 2.85 -11.91
CA PRO A 399 20.59 3.14 -13.16
C PRO A 399 19.40 4.10 -13.00
N ASP A 400 18.75 4.09 -11.83
CA ASP A 400 17.67 5.02 -11.46
C ASP A 400 18.18 6.40 -10.99
N LYS A 401 19.48 6.67 -11.14
CA LYS A 401 20.22 7.86 -10.70
C LYS A 401 20.34 8.08 -9.18
N SER A 402 19.84 7.16 -8.36
CA SER A 402 20.10 7.17 -6.91
C SER A 402 21.58 6.90 -6.61
N PHE A 403 22.05 7.36 -5.44
CA PHE A 403 23.42 7.09 -4.99
C PHE A 403 23.46 6.02 -3.92
N SER A 404 24.34 5.05 -4.15
CA SER A 404 24.63 3.97 -3.22
C SER A 404 26.06 3.99 -2.75
N GLY A 405 26.27 3.40 -1.58
CA GLY A 405 27.55 3.37 -0.92
C GLY A 405 27.63 2.30 0.15
N ILE A 406 28.84 1.93 0.52
CA ILE A 406 29.14 1.02 1.61
C ILE A 406 29.38 1.84 2.87
N VAL A 407 28.47 1.71 3.83
CA VAL A 407 28.66 2.24 5.19
C VAL A 407 29.57 1.28 5.97
N PRO A 408 30.70 1.77 6.52
CA PRO A 408 31.58 0.93 7.31
C PRO A 408 30.93 0.51 8.62
N SER A 409 31.35 -0.63 9.17
CA SER A 409 30.91 -1.08 10.49
C SER A 409 31.44 -0.22 11.65
N GLU A 410 32.54 0.51 11.41
CA GLU A 410 33.14 1.45 12.36
C GLU A 410 33.62 2.70 11.63
N GLY A 411 33.43 3.86 12.25
CA GLY A 411 33.88 5.15 11.74
C GLY A 411 32.87 5.83 10.80
N VAL A 412 33.39 6.81 10.07
CA VAL A 412 32.64 7.73 9.22
C VAL A 412 33.38 7.85 7.89
N VAL A 413 32.63 7.90 6.79
CA VAL A 413 33.11 8.17 5.45
C VAL A 413 32.64 9.56 5.04
N SER A 414 33.52 10.33 4.42
CA SER A 414 33.13 11.57 3.75
C SER A 414 32.89 11.34 2.26
N VAL A 415 31.77 11.82 1.76
CA VAL A 415 31.37 11.77 0.34
C VAL A 415 31.30 13.20 -0.17
N THR A 416 32.07 13.52 -1.20
CA THR A 416 32.08 14.84 -1.83
C THR A 416 31.45 14.75 -3.20
N CYS A 417 30.42 15.55 -3.44
CA CYS A 417 29.70 15.56 -4.70
C CYS A 417 29.74 16.93 -5.36
N GLU A 418 29.70 16.93 -6.69
CA GLU A 418 29.45 18.09 -7.55
C GLU A 418 28.56 17.67 -8.73
N ALA A 419 27.91 18.65 -9.36
CA ALA A 419 27.23 18.45 -10.64
C ALA A 419 27.98 19.20 -11.73
N ILE A 420 28.16 18.54 -12.87
CA ILE A 420 28.85 19.07 -14.04
C ILE A 420 27.87 19.11 -15.22
N ASP A 421 27.73 20.27 -15.85
CA ASP A 421 26.90 20.43 -17.05
C ASP A 421 27.58 19.88 -18.31
N ILE A 422 26.86 19.87 -19.43
CA ILE A 422 27.37 19.40 -20.73
C ILE A 422 28.51 20.26 -21.30
N SER A 423 28.68 21.48 -20.77
CA SER A 423 29.74 22.43 -21.12
C SER A 423 30.98 22.28 -20.22
N GLY A 424 30.91 21.41 -19.20
CA GLY A 424 31.98 21.14 -18.25
C GLY A 424 32.08 22.15 -17.10
N GLN A 425 31.03 22.95 -16.86
CA GLN A 425 30.97 23.86 -15.71
C GLN A 425 30.44 23.11 -14.49
N SER A 426 30.96 23.47 -13.31
CA SER A 426 30.68 22.77 -12.06
C SER A 426 29.85 23.63 -11.10
N SER A 427 28.96 22.98 -10.36
CA SER A 427 28.21 23.58 -9.25
C SER A 427 29.05 23.86 -8.01
N GLY A 428 30.29 23.38 -7.99
CA GLY A 428 31.16 23.35 -6.82
C GLY A 428 30.84 22.18 -5.89
N ASN A 429 31.79 21.88 -5.01
CA ASN A 429 31.72 20.69 -4.17
C ASN A 429 30.89 20.93 -2.91
N ARG A 430 30.11 19.92 -2.52
CA ARG A 430 29.59 19.74 -1.15
C ARG A 430 30.05 18.40 -0.61
N THR A 431 30.35 18.34 0.68
CA THR A 431 30.81 17.14 1.38
C THR A 431 29.81 16.74 2.46
N TRP A 432 29.53 15.43 2.55
CA TRP A 432 28.64 14.85 3.56
C TRP A 432 29.31 13.68 4.29
N HIS A 433 28.80 13.36 5.47
CA HIS A 433 29.36 12.33 6.34
C HIS A 433 28.39 11.17 6.53
N LEU A 434 28.81 9.97 6.14
CA LEU A 434 28.03 8.73 6.21
C LEU A 434 28.66 7.77 7.22
N GLY A 435 27.84 7.10 8.03
CA GLY A 435 28.35 6.18 9.03
C GLY A 435 27.28 5.62 9.94
N ILE A 436 27.70 4.78 10.88
CA ILE A 436 26.83 4.31 11.96
C ILE A 436 26.98 5.24 13.16
N PRO A 437 25.93 5.96 13.60
CA PRO A 437 26.04 6.95 14.67
C PRO A 437 26.21 6.33 16.05
N ILE A 438 25.53 5.20 16.31
CA ILE A 438 25.45 4.60 17.63
C ILE A 438 25.60 3.09 17.59
N SER A 439 26.12 2.53 18.68
CA SER A 439 26.10 1.10 18.97
C SER A 439 25.25 0.85 20.21
N VAL A 440 24.39 -0.17 20.16
CA VAL A 440 23.38 -0.43 21.20
C VAL A 440 23.55 -1.83 21.76
N SER A 441 23.55 -1.96 23.09
CA SER A 441 23.64 -3.25 23.78
C SER A 441 22.86 -3.25 25.10
N THR A 442 22.62 -4.45 25.65
CA THR A 442 22.06 -4.62 27.00
C THR A 442 22.94 -5.55 27.82
N THR A 443 22.95 -5.33 29.14
CA THR A 443 23.65 -6.19 30.10
C THR A 443 22.80 -7.36 30.58
N SER A 444 21.48 -7.36 30.29
CA SER A 444 20.54 -8.36 30.75
C SER A 444 19.52 -8.69 29.68
N ASN A 445 19.27 -9.98 29.45
CA ASN A 445 18.22 -10.43 28.53
C ASN A 445 16.87 -10.60 29.23
N ILE A 446 16.78 -10.32 30.53
CA ILE A 446 15.53 -10.34 31.29
C ILE A 446 15.07 -8.89 31.48
N LEU A 447 13.83 -8.60 31.10
CA LEU A 447 13.28 -7.25 31.18
C LEU A 447 13.25 -6.78 32.65
N GLN A 448 13.66 -5.53 32.86
CA GLN A 448 13.61 -4.85 34.15
C GLN A 448 12.71 -3.62 34.00
N SER A 449 12.35 -2.99 35.11
CA SER A 449 11.50 -1.79 35.12
C SER A 449 12.08 -0.75 36.08
N PRO A 450 12.84 0.25 35.59
CA PRO A 450 13.32 0.44 34.20
C PRO A 450 14.45 -0.53 33.80
N HIS A 451 14.62 -0.78 32.49
CA HIS A 451 15.66 -1.66 31.94
C HIS A 451 16.87 -0.86 31.42
N PRO A 452 18.11 -1.24 31.78
CA PRO A 452 19.32 -0.54 31.33
C PRO A 452 19.72 -0.94 29.91
N ILE A 453 19.79 0.03 29.01
CA ILE A 453 20.35 -0.10 27.66
C ILE A 453 21.63 0.75 27.57
N ASN A 454 22.72 0.15 27.13
CA ASN A 454 23.96 0.88 26.87
C ASN A 454 23.97 1.36 25.42
N VAL A 455 24.20 2.64 25.23
CA VAL A 455 24.36 3.28 23.93
C VAL A 455 25.71 3.97 23.88
N GLU A 456 26.51 3.63 22.88
CA GLU A 456 27.81 4.23 22.63
C GLU A 456 27.74 5.10 21.37
N LEU A 457 28.15 6.37 21.49
CA LEU A 457 28.36 7.24 20.34
C LEU A 457 29.62 6.79 19.59
N ASN A 458 29.48 6.42 18.32
CA ASN A 458 30.61 5.96 17.51
C ASN A 458 31.56 7.12 17.19
N GLN A 459 32.85 6.81 17.06
CA GLN A 459 33.88 7.82 16.81
C GLN A 459 33.60 8.60 15.52
N GLY A 460 33.73 9.93 15.61
CA GLY A 460 33.56 10.86 14.48
C GLY A 460 32.23 11.58 14.47
N TRP A 461 31.21 11.06 15.17
CA TRP A 461 29.89 11.67 15.22
C TRP A 461 29.82 12.87 16.16
N PRO A 462 29.05 13.92 15.81
CA PRO A 462 28.72 15.03 16.71
C PRO A 462 27.72 14.59 17.81
N GLU A 463 27.29 15.55 18.63
CA GLU A 463 26.23 15.34 19.61
C GLU A 463 24.93 14.89 18.93
N LEU A 464 24.26 13.88 19.51
CA LEU A 464 23.02 13.30 18.99
C LEU A 464 21.89 13.40 20.00
N ASN A 465 20.68 13.62 19.52
CA ASN A 465 19.45 13.38 20.25
C ASN A 465 18.90 12.01 19.88
N LEU A 466 18.42 11.28 20.89
CA LEU A 466 17.83 9.96 20.77
C LEU A 466 16.42 9.98 21.33
N ASP A 467 15.48 9.49 20.53
CA ASP A 467 14.15 9.10 20.99
C ASP A 467 14.13 7.58 21.14
N TYR A 468 13.61 7.05 22.24
CA TYR A 468 13.67 5.60 22.47
C TYR A 468 12.47 5.08 23.27
N SER A 469 12.07 3.84 22.99
CA SER A 469 11.03 3.13 23.75
C SER A 469 11.09 1.61 23.51
N PHE A 470 10.49 0.84 24.41
CA PHE A 470 10.25 -0.58 24.14
C PHE A 470 8.98 -0.79 23.32
N THR A 471 9.02 -1.79 22.44
CA THR A 471 7.86 -2.23 21.67
C THR A 471 7.85 -3.74 21.47
N GLN A 472 6.65 -4.32 21.41
CA GLN A 472 6.41 -5.72 21.02
C GLN A 472 5.70 -5.82 19.67
N THR A 473 5.30 -4.68 19.10
CA THR A 473 4.65 -4.59 17.79
C THR A 473 5.52 -3.73 16.88
N GLN A 474 5.17 -3.63 15.59
CA GLN A 474 5.82 -2.66 14.71
C GLN A 474 5.35 -1.22 14.97
N ASN A 475 4.28 -1.03 15.77
CA ASN A 475 3.77 0.29 16.12
C ASN A 475 4.43 0.79 17.41
N ILE A 476 4.87 2.04 17.39
CA ILE A 476 5.46 2.72 18.54
C ILE A 476 4.38 3.55 19.21
N ASN A 477 4.23 3.41 20.52
CA ASN A 477 3.33 4.25 21.28
C ASN A 477 4.03 5.57 21.63
N ALA A 478 3.58 6.67 21.03
CA ALA A 478 4.17 7.99 21.27
C ALA A 478 4.15 8.42 22.76
N ALA A 479 3.23 7.88 23.56
CA ALA A 479 3.14 8.19 24.99
C ALA A 479 4.26 7.55 25.84
N THR A 480 5.02 6.61 25.29
CA THR A 480 6.10 5.90 25.98
C THR A 480 7.48 6.25 25.43
N ILE A 481 7.58 7.25 24.55
CA ILE A 481 8.85 7.71 23.99
C ILE A 481 9.54 8.61 25.01
N ASP A 482 10.75 8.24 25.40
CA ASP A 482 11.66 9.08 26.14
C ASP A 482 12.72 9.66 25.20
N THR A 483 13.27 10.82 25.57
CA THR A 483 14.25 11.55 24.77
C THR A 483 15.50 11.82 25.59
N THR A 484 16.68 11.69 24.99
CA THR A 484 17.95 12.06 25.62
C THR A 484 18.93 12.64 24.61
N THR A 485 19.98 13.30 25.10
CA THR A 485 21.10 13.79 24.29
C THR A 485 22.37 13.08 24.71
N ILE A 486 23.18 12.62 23.75
CA ILE A 486 24.43 11.90 23.99
C ILE A 486 25.61 12.59 23.30
N MET A 487 26.74 12.66 24.01
CA MET A 487 28.05 13.13 23.51
C MET A 487 29.13 12.04 23.58
N SER A 488 28.80 10.89 24.16
CA SER A 488 29.69 9.75 24.42
C SER A 488 28.83 8.52 24.76
N GLU A 489 29.40 7.54 25.45
CA GLU A 489 28.64 6.45 26.08
C GLU A 489 27.61 6.96 27.09
N ALA A 490 26.42 6.37 27.07
CA ALA A 490 25.32 6.61 28.00
C ALA A 490 24.55 5.32 28.31
N THR A 491 23.97 5.23 29.50
CA THR A 491 23.03 4.17 29.86
C THR A 491 21.62 4.75 29.92
N LEU A 492 20.75 4.30 29.01
CA LEU A 492 19.34 4.63 28.98
C LEU A 492 18.59 3.73 29.97
N MET A 493 17.73 4.33 30.79
CA MET A 493 16.84 3.60 31.68
C MET A 493 15.45 3.58 31.04
N VAL A 494 15.17 2.52 30.27
CA VAL A 494 13.94 2.44 29.45
C VAL A 494 12.81 1.84 30.28
N GLU A 495 11.70 2.56 30.39
CA GLU A 495 10.51 2.09 31.10
C GLU A 495 9.79 0.96 30.34
N SER A 496 9.24 -0.01 31.07
CA SER A 496 8.58 -1.20 30.52
C SER A 496 7.05 -1.20 30.72
N THR A 497 6.46 -0.02 30.89
CA THR A 497 5.01 0.12 31.11
C THR A 497 4.21 -0.39 29.93
N GLY A 498 3.23 -1.26 30.18
CA GLY A 498 2.33 -1.79 29.15
C GLY A 498 2.93 -2.88 28.26
N ILE A 499 4.12 -3.40 28.59
CA ILE A 499 4.71 -4.55 27.92
C ILE A 499 4.14 -5.84 28.50
N ASN A 500 3.72 -6.78 27.67
CA ASN A 500 3.21 -8.10 28.07
C ASN A 500 4.36 -9.13 28.13
N PRO A 501 4.21 -10.24 28.88
CA PRO A 501 5.20 -11.32 28.90
C PRO A 501 5.56 -11.79 27.47
N GLY A 502 6.85 -12.04 27.21
CA GLY A 502 7.35 -12.38 25.88
C GLY A 502 8.56 -11.56 25.43
N LEU A 503 8.90 -11.64 24.14
CA LEU A 503 10.02 -10.90 23.55
C LEU A 503 9.70 -9.40 23.48
N VAL A 504 10.73 -8.59 23.69
CA VAL A 504 10.67 -7.12 23.70
C VAL A 504 11.78 -6.58 22.82
N ASN A 505 11.42 -5.65 21.94
CA ASN A 505 12.34 -4.98 21.05
C ASN A 505 12.50 -3.52 21.47
N LEU A 506 13.64 -2.93 21.13
CA LEU A 506 13.96 -1.56 21.43
C LEU A 506 13.85 -0.73 20.16
N TRP A 507 12.99 0.28 20.13
CA TRP A 507 12.98 1.27 19.06
C TRP A 507 13.85 2.46 19.46
N ILE A 508 14.70 2.93 18.55
CA ILE A 508 15.48 4.17 18.71
C ILE A 508 15.35 5.00 17.43
N GLY A 509 15.00 6.27 17.57
CA GLY A 509 15.17 7.33 16.59
C GLY A 509 16.38 8.21 16.92
N VAL A 510 17.12 8.66 15.92
CA VAL A 510 18.33 9.48 16.02
C VAL A 510 18.14 10.75 15.19
N TYR A 511 18.47 11.91 15.75
CA TYR A 511 18.43 13.21 15.07
C TYR A 511 19.38 14.23 15.74
N GLY A 512 19.63 15.36 15.12
CA GLY A 512 20.50 16.40 15.66
C GLY A 512 20.65 17.61 14.74
N GLU A 513 21.56 18.52 15.10
CA GLU A 513 21.89 19.68 14.26
C GLU A 513 22.70 19.24 13.03
N ASN A 514 22.20 19.53 11.83
CA ASN A 514 22.76 19.06 10.55
C ASN A 514 22.85 17.52 10.42
N ILE A 515 21.94 16.78 11.06
CA ILE A 515 21.87 15.32 11.01
C ILE A 515 20.50 14.90 10.52
N TYR A 516 20.46 14.11 9.45
CA TYR A 516 19.21 13.54 8.93
C TYR A 516 18.64 12.54 9.93
N SER A 517 17.35 12.62 10.19
CA SER A 517 16.69 11.73 11.15
C SER A 517 16.57 10.31 10.60
N ILE A 518 16.84 9.31 11.43
CA ILE A 518 16.63 7.89 11.12
C ILE A 518 16.14 7.15 12.36
N ASP A 519 15.36 6.10 12.18
CA ASP A 519 14.95 5.23 13.28
C ASP A 519 15.02 3.75 12.92
N LYS A 520 15.08 2.90 13.95
CA LYS A 520 15.13 1.44 13.80
C LYS A 520 14.66 0.70 15.04
N ILE A 521 14.13 -0.49 14.83
CA ILE A 521 13.89 -1.49 15.86
C ILE A 521 15.10 -2.43 16.02
N PHE A 522 15.70 -2.43 17.21
CA PHE A 522 16.80 -3.30 17.63
C PHE A 522 16.29 -4.56 18.33
N TYR A 523 16.79 -5.71 17.89
CA TYR A 523 16.46 -7.02 18.43
C TYR A 523 17.54 -7.49 19.41
N LEU A 524 17.41 -7.10 20.68
CA LEU A 524 18.40 -7.40 21.73
C LEU A 524 18.13 -8.70 22.49
N ASN A 525 17.15 -9.50 22.06
CA ASN A 525 16.70 -10.73 22.73
C ASN A 525 16.28 -10.53 24.20
N ILE A 526 15.70 -9.37 24.51
CA ILE A 526 15.15 -9.08 25.84
C ILE A 526 13.80 -9.79 25.98
N MET A 527 13.57 -10.43 27.12
CA MET A 527 12.37 -11.18 27.43
C MET A 527 11.75 -10.69 28.73
N LYS A 528 10.46 -10.33 28.70
CA LYS A 528 9.65 -10.14 29.89
C LYS A 528 9.20 -11.50 30.41
N GLU A 529 9.61 -11.86 31.63
CA GLU A 529 9.07 -13.03 32.32
C GLU A 529 7.66 -12.73 32.86
N SER A 530 6.79 -13.72 32.80
CA SER A 530 5.48 -13.69 33.46
C SER A 530 5.61 -13.87 34.98
N SER A 531 4.78 -13.15 35.72
CA SER A 531 4.64 -13.18 37.17
C SER A 531 3.39 -13.96 37.57
N PRO A 532 3.45 -14.83 38.59
CA PRO A 532 2.28 -15.61 38.98
C PRO A 532 1.13 -14.72 39.49
N PRO A 533 -0.13 -15.14 39.29
CA PRO A 533 -1.30 -14.43 39.81
C PRO A 533 -1.26 -14.24 41.32
N LEU A 534 -1.75 -13.10 41.81
CA LEU A 534 -2.00 -12.88 43.23
C LEU A 534 -3.40 -13.40 43.56
N ILE A 535 -3.50 -14.28 44.56
CA ILE A 535 -4.76 -14.87 45.01
C ILE A 535 -4.94 -14.67 46.51
N THR A 536 -6.16 -14.32 46.92
CA THR A 536 -6.53 -14.10 48.32
C THR A 536 -7.85 -14.81 48.65
N VAL A 537 -8.04 -15.18 49.92
CA VAL A 537 -9.30 -15.71 50.44
C VAL A 537 -9.99 -14.61 51.23
N SER A 538 -11.20 -14.24 50.84
CA SER A 538 -11.99 -13.20 51.53
C SER A 538 -12.89 -13.80 52.59
N GLU A 539 -13.52 -14.93 52.31
CA GLU A 539 -14.47 -15.59 53.20
C GLU A 539 -14.46 -17.11 52.96
N TYR A 540 -14.54 -17.87 54.05
CA TYR A 540 -14.75 -19.31 54.00
C TYR A 540 -15.54 -19.78 55.23
N GLY A 541 -16.38 -20.80 55.07
CA GLY A 541 -17.23 -21.23 56.17
C GLY A 541 -18.11 -22.46 55.87
N TRP A 542 -18.74 -22.95 56.94
CA TRP A 542 -19.69 -24.05 56.91
C TRP A 542 -21.13 -23.55 56.78
N GLU A 543 -21.89 -24.17 55.89
CA GLU A 543 -23.34 -24.08 55.79
C GLU A 543 -23.94 -25.47 56.05
N VAL A 544 -24.38 -25.70 57.29
CA VAL A 544 -24.98 -26.95 57.79
C VAL A 544 -24.04 -28.16 57.67
N ASP A 545 -23.98 -28.81 56.51
CA ASP A 545 -23.18 -29.99 56.18
C ASP A 545 -22.22 -29.76 54.99
N THR A 546 -22.22 -28.55 54.44
CA THR A 546 -21.42 -28.16 53.27
C THR A 546 -20.47 -27.01 53.59
N TRP A 547 -19.40 -26.89 52.81
CA TRP A 547 -18.39 -25.86 52.98
C TRP A 547 -18.13 -25.13 51.67
N LYS A 548 -17.84 -23.83 51.75
CA LYS A 548 -17.49 -22.98 50.60
C LYS A 548 -16.42 -21.97 50.99
N ALA A 549 -15.57 -21.62 50.03
CA ALA A 549 -14.69 -20.46 50.10
C ALA A 549 -14.85 -19.55 48.87
N GLN A 550 -14.56 -18.27 49.07
CA GLN A 550 -14.50 -17.27 48.01
C GLN A 550 -13.43 -16.22 48.30
N GLY A 551 -12.96 -15.56 47.25
CA GLY A 551 -11.87 -14.62 47.34
C GLY A 551 -11.68 -13.76 46.11
N GLN A 552 -10.56 -13.05 46.07
CA GLN A 552 -10.17 -12.19 44.95
C GLN A 552 -8.85 -12.64 44.36
N PHE A 553 -8.63 -12.31 43.10
CA PHE A 553 -7.37 -12.51 42.42
C PHE A 553 -7.03 -11.34 41.50
N SER A 554 -5.74 -11.19 41.16
CA SER A 554 -5.27 -10.24 40.16
C SER A 554 -3.99 -10.77 39.53
N ASP A 555 -3.88 -10.70 38.21
CA ASP A 555 -2.64 -10.99 37.51
C ASP A 555 -1.81 -9.70 37.34
N PRO A 556 -0.54 -9.64 37.81
CA PRO A 556 0.29 -8.45 37.68
C PRO A 556 0.58 -8.06 36.22
N ASP A 557 0.53 -9.02 35.30
CA ASP A 557 0.88 -8.85 33.89
C ASP A 557 -0.36 -8.75 32.98
N GLY A 558 -1.57 -8.85 33.56
CA GLY A 558 -2.83 -8.78 32.84
C GLY A 558 -3.16 -10.06 32.05
N GLU A 559 -2.47 -11.17 32.33
CA GLU A 559 -2.72 -12.47 31.71
C GLU A 559 -4.01 -13.12 32.22
N GLU A 560 -4.64 -13.96 31.39
CA GLU A 560 -5.83 -14.72 31.80
C GLU A 560 -5.44 -15.81 32.81
N VAL A 561 -6.26 -15.97 33.86
CA VAL A 561 -5.98 -16.88 34.98
C VAL A 561 -6.94 -18.05 35.02
N VAL A 562 -6.38 -19.27 35.05
CA VAL A 562 -7.09 -20.53 35.16
C VAL A 562 -6.99 -21.07 36.59
N PHE A 563 -8.11 -21.51 37.14
CA PHE A 563 -8.21 -22.01 38.51
C PHE A 563 -8.38 -23.53 38.58
N SER A 564 -7.77 -24.14 39.59
CA SER A 564 -7.99 -25.54 39.94
C SER A 564 -8.15 -25.70 41.46
N LEU A 565 -8.91 -26.73 41.84
CA LEU A 565 -9.21 -27.06 43.23
C LEU A 565 -8.73 -28.47 43.53
N SER A 566 -8.01 -28.65 44.64
CA SER A 566 -7.68 -29.95 45.19
C SER A 566 -8.04 -30.07 46.67
N ILE A 567 -8.46 -31.27 47.08
CA ILE A 567 -8.71 -31.66 48.47
C ILE A 567 -7.82 -32.87 48.76
N ASP A 568 -6.94 -32.77 49.76
CA ASP A 568 -5.93 -33.80 50.08
C ASP A 568 -5.14 -34.27 48.84
N ASN A 569 -4.74 -33.33 47.98
CA ASN A 569 -4.07 -33.54 46.69
C ASN A 569 -4.89 -34.28 45.61
N LEU A 570 -6.19 -34.48 45.81
CA LEU A 570 -7.10 -35.01 44.79
C LEU A 570 -7.89 -33.87 44.13
N SER A 571 -7.99 -33.88 42.81
CA SER A 571 -8.78 -32.87 42.07
C SER A 571 -10.25 -32.94 42.48
N ALA A 572 -10.81 -31.80 42.90
CA ALA A 572 -12.09 -31.74 43.60
C ALA A 572 -13.15 -30.85 42.93
N GLY A 573 -12.97 -30.51 41.65
CA GLY A 573 -13.97 -29.82 40.82
C GLY A 573 -13.48 -28.52 40.20
N SER A 574 -14.40 -27.75 39.61
CA SER A 574 -14.13 -26.47 38.94
C SER A 574 -14.51 -25.27 39.81
N ILE A 575 -13.68 -24.23 39.76
CA ILE A 575 -13.88 -22.95 40.47
C ILE A 575 -14.69 -22.01 39.59
N SER A 576 -15.61 -21.27 40.19
CA SER A 576 -16.40 -20.25 39.49
C SER A 576 -15.69 -18.90 39.60
N VAL A 577 -15.44 -18.26 38.45
CA VAL A 577 -14.75 -16.96 38.34
C VAL A 577 -15.71 -15.92 37.75
N SER A 578 -15.75 -14.73 38.34
CA SER A 578 -16.54 -13.59 37.84
C SER A 578 -15.85 -12.28 38.16
N GLY A 579 -15.43 -11.55 37.12
CA GLY A 579 -14.51 -10.42 37.27
C GLY A 579 -13.25 -10.86 38.03
N ASP A 580 -12.83 -10.07 39.02
CA ASP A 580 -11.64 -10.32 39.85
C ASP A 580 -11.93 -11.22 41.07
N SER A 581 -13.05 -11.95 41.04
CA SER A 581 -13.50 -12.81 42.16
C SER A 581 -13.59 -14.27 41.77
N TRP A 582 -13.27 -15.15 42.73
CA TRP A 582 -13.34 -16.59 42.57
C TRP A 582 -14.12 -17.22 43.73
N SER A 583 -14.77 -18.36 43.48
CA SER A 583 -15.44 -19.14 44.51
C SER A 583 -15.40 -20.65 44.25
N THR A 584 -15.18 -21.42 45.32
CA THR A 584 -15.25 -22.88 45.24
C THR A 584 -16.69 -23.33 44.99
N PRO A 585 -16.90 -24.52 44.42
CA PRO A 585 -18.20 -25.18 44.50
C PRO A 585 -18.57 -25.43 45.97
N ILE A 586 -19.85 -25.71 46.20
CA ILE A 586 -20.33 -26.17 47.51
C ILE A 586 -19.81 -27.60 47.72
N ILE A 587 -18.94 -27.80 48.69
CA ILE A 587 -18.29 -29.09 48.97
C ILE A 587 -19.01 -29.76 50.14
N ASN A 588 -19.55 -30.97 49.93
CA ASN A 588 -20.12 -31.77 50.99
C ASN A 588 -19.05 -32.66 51.62
N PHE A 589 -18.54 -32.26 52.79
CA PHE A 589 -17.52 -33.01 53.54
C PHE A 589 -18.08 -34.20 54.33
N GLY A 590 -19.40 -34.41 54.36
CA GLY A 590 -20.02 -35.62 54.91
C GLY A 590 -19.80 -36.86 54.03
N LEU A 591 -19.32 -36.68 52.80
CA LEU A 591 -18.91 -37.75 51.88
C LEU A 591 -17.43 -38.14 52.03
N TRP A 592 -16.69 -37.46 52.91
CA TRP A 592 -15.26 -37.67 53.17
C TRP A 592 -15.09 -38.30 54.54
N ASP A 593 -13.97 -39.01 54.76
CA ASP A 593 -13.67 -39.63 56.06
C ASP A 593 -13.55 -38.56 57.17
N GLU A 594 -13.81 -38.94 58.42
CA GLU A 594 -13.69 -38.02 59.56
C GLU A 594 -12.23 -37.56 59.75
N GLY A 595 -11.98 -36.25 59.70
CA GLY A 595 -10.66 -35.69 59.91
C GLY A 595 -10.49 -34.23 59.48
N VAL A 596 -9.23 -33.83 59.35
CA VAL A 596 -8.83 -32.52 58.80
C VAL A 596 -8.39 -32.73 57.36
N HIS A 597 -9.04 -32.03 56.44
CA HIS A 597 -8.74 -32.04 55.01
C HIS A 597 -8.05 -30.74 54.59
N GLU A 598 -7.07 -30.87 53.70
CA GLU A 598 -6.39 -29.74 53.08
C GLU A 598 -7.12 -29.34 51.79
N VAL A 599 -7.74 -28.16 51.78
CA VAL A 599 -8.37 -27.58 50.59
C VAL A 599 -7.41 -26.56 49.97
N LYS A 600 -6.97 -26.83 48.74
CA LYS A 600 -6.02 -26.00 48.01
C LYS A 600 -6.66 -25.45 46.75
N VAL A 601 -6.59 -24.14 46.60
CA VAL A 601 -6.99 -23.43 45.38
C VAL A 601 -5.73 -22.93 44.70
N ILE A 602 -5.52 -23.35 43.45
CA ILE A 602 -4.36 -22.98 42.64
C ILE A 602 -4.85 -22.13 41.48
N ALA A 603 -4.26 -20.96 41.30
CA ALA A 603 -4.49 -20.06 40.18
C ALA A 603 -3.23 -20.02 39.32
N CYS A 604 -3.34 -20.25 38.02
CA CYS A 604 -2.24 -20.23 37.06
C CYS A 604 -2.55 -19.30 35.90
N ASP A 605 -1.61 -18.46 35.49
CA ASP A 605 -1.72 -17.68 34.25
C ASP A 605 -1.52 -18.57 32.99
N ILE A 606 -1.75 -17.99 31.81
CA ILE A 606 -1.51 -18.64 30.50
C ILE A 606 -0.03 -19.00 30.27
N SER A 607 0.88 -18.29 30.94
CA SER A 607 2.33 -18.53 30.93
C SER A 607 2.76 -19.64 31.92
N MET A 608 1.78 -20.32 32.53
CA MET A 608 1.93 -21.44 33.46
C MET A 608 2.65 -21.09 34.78
N LYS A 609 2.68 -19.82 35.20
CA LYS A 609 3.08 -19.49 36.57
C LYS A 609 1.86 -19.57 37.47
N CYS A 610 2.03 -20.19 38.63
CA CYS A 610 0.94 -20.48 39.53
C CYS A 610 1.20 -19.95 40.93
N ASN A 611 0.12 -19.62 41.62
CA ASN A 611 0.09 -19.33 43.04
C ASN A 611 -1.06 -20.09 43.71
N GLU A 612 -0.95 -20.36 45.00
CA GLU A 612 -1.93 -21.18 45.72
C GLU A 612 -2.31 -20.62 47.10
N VAL A 613 -3.55 -20.86 47.50
CA VAL A 613 -4.03 -20.67 48.87
C VAL A 613 -4.48 -22.00 49.44
N VAL A 614 -4.10 -22.24 50.69
CA VAL A 614 -4.36 -23.49 51.42
C VAL A 614 -5.23 -23.21 52.64
N MET A 615 -6.30 -23.97 52.78
CA MET A 615 -7.28 -23.88 53.87
C MET A 615 -7.44 -25.25 54.53
N MET A 616 -7.36 -25.30 55.86
CA MET A 616 -7.54 -26.54 56.62
C MET A 616 -9.00 -26.65 57.09
N VAL A 617 -9.70 -27.70 56.68
CA VAL A 617 -11.14 -27.89 56.95
C VAL A 617 -11.33 -29.15 57.79
N ASN A 618 -11.90 -29.01 58.99
CA ASN A 618 -12.17 -30.14 59.89
C ASN A 618 -13.66 -30.53 59.87
N ASN A 619 -13.97 -31.75 59.40
CA ASN A 619 -15.34 -32.25 59.27
C ASN A 619 -15.84 -33.10 60.46
N SER A 620 -15.05 -33.28 61.54
CA SER A 620 -15.42 -34.14 62.69
C SER A 620 -16.79 -33.81 63.29
N HIS A 621 -17.19 -32.54 63.28
CA HIS A 621 -18.49 -32.11 63.81
C HIS A 621 -19.70 -32.71 63.08
N LEU A 622 -19.54 -33.23 61.85
CA LEU A 622 -20.61 -33.88 61.08
C LEU A 622 -20.90 -35.32 61.54
N PHE A 623 -19.98 -35.93 62.30
CA PHE A 623 -20.04 -37.34 62.71
C PHE A 623 -20.37 -37.51 64.21
N GLU A 624 -20.65 -36.40 64.92
CA GLU A 624 -21.07 -36.44 66.32
C GLU A 624 -22.54 -36.88 66.47
N ASP A 625 -22.79 -37.98 67.20
CA ASP A 625 -24.14 -38.45 67.52
C ASP A 625 -24.91 -37.44 68.39
N LYS A 626 -26.06 -36.95 67.90
CA LYS A 626 -26.95 -36.08 68.67
C LYS A 626 -27.51 -36.83 69.90
N THR A 627 -26.93 -36.55 71.05
CA THR A 627 -27.55 -36.88 72.35
C THR A 627 -28.82 -36.03 72.54
N PRO A 628 -29.97 -36.61 72.95
CA PRO A 628 -31.20 -35.84 73.11
C PRO A 628 -31.11 -34.91 74.33
N LEU A 629 -31.41 -33.62 74.09
CA LEU A 629 -31.45 -32.56 75.09
C LEU A 629 -32.48 -32.86 76.21
N PRO A 630 -32.18 -32.60 77.49
CA PRO A 630 -33.20 -32.50 78.52
C PRO A 630 -33.88 -31.12 78.48
N VAL A 631 -35.19 -31.12 78.70
CA VAL A 631 -36.05 -29.93 78.85
C VAL A 631 -36.12 -29.51 80.34
N GLU A 632 -36.40 -28.21 80.56
CA GLU A 632 -36.67 -27.48 81.83
C GLU A 632 -35.45 -26.96 82.61
N ASN A 633 -35.45 -25.78 83.26
CA ASN A 633 -36.50 -24.79 83.54
C ASN A 633 -35.88 -23.39 83.79
N SER A 634 -36.68 -22.34 83.59
CA SER A 634 -36.33 -20.92 83.75
C SER A 634 -35.79 -20.51 85.12
N LYS A 635 -34.76 -19.65 85.15
CA LYS A 635 -34.64 -18.50 86.06
C LYS A 635 -33.72 -17.43 85.48
N GLU A 636 -34.26 -16.22 85.37
CA GLU A 636 -33.60 -15.00 84.90
C GLU A 636 -32.45 -14.54 85.81
N THR A 637 -31.42 -13.94 85.19
CA THR A 637 -30.57 -12.79 85.63
C THR A 637 -29.35 -12.81 84.67
N GLY A 638 -28.86 -11.78 84.00
CA GLY A 638 -29.13 -10.36 83.85
C GLY A 638 -27.93 -9.75 83.07
N PHE A 639 -28.19 -8.69 82.31
CA PHE A 639 -27.25 -7.68 81.75
C PHE A 639 -26.46 -7.91 80.45
N LEU A 640 -26.90 -7.18 79.40
CA LEU A 640 -26.11 -6.49 78.34
C LEU A 640 -25.16 -5.43 78.96
N PRO A 641 -23.99 -5.08 78.37
CA PRO A 641 -23.85 -4.22 77.16
C PRO A 641 -22.61 -4.59 76.27
N GLY A 642 -22.23 -4.01 75.13
CA GLY A 642 -22.67 -2.87 74.30
C GLY A 642 -21.64 -2.59 73.18
N SER A 643 -22.06 -1.78 72.18
CA SER A 643 -21.28 -0.95 71.24
C SER A 643 -20.18 -1.56 70.34
N SER A 644 -20.47 -1.66 69.04
CA SER A 644 -19.50 -1.37 67.97
C SER A 644 -20.21 -0.63 66.82
N ILE A 645 -20.34 0.69 66.96
CA ILE A 645 -20.73 1.64 65.88
C ILE A 645 -19.53 2.55 65.53
N VAL A 646 -18.30 2.18 65.92
CA VAL A 646 -17.12 3.05 65.74
C VAL A 646 -16.23 2.65 64.55
N LEU A 647 -16.44 1.50 63.91
CA LEU A 647 -15.55 1.05 62.81
C LEU A 647 -16.00 1.43 61.39
N THR A 648 -17.23 1.88 61.18
CA THR A 648 -17.73 2.28 59.85
C THR A 648 -17.39 3.72 59.44
N ILE A 649 -16.84 4.54 60.34
CA ILE A 649 -16.49 5.95 60.04
C ILE A 649 -15.02 6.12 59.62
N LEU A 650 -14.13 5.14 59.86
CA LEU A 650 -12.72 5.25 59.46
C LEU A 650 -12.42 4.83 58.01
N ALA A 651 -13.33 4.10 57.34
CA ALA A 651 -13.13 3.67 55.95
C ALA A 651 -13.48 4.75 54.92
N LEU A 652 -14.27 5.77 55.29
CA LEU A 652 -14.70 6.85 54.40
C LEU A 652 -13.72 8.03 54.32
N THR A 653 -12.69 8.09 55.17
CA THR A 653 -11.71 9.20 55.17
C THR A 653 -10.44 8.91 54.37
N ILE A 654 -10.14 7.66 54.00
CA ILE A 654 -8.97 7.33 53.16
C ILE A 654 -9.31 7.40 51.66
N GLY A 655 -10.58 7.16 51.27
CA GLY A 655 -11.05 7.29 49.89
C GLY A 655 -11.22 8.72 49.36
N LEU A 656 -11.25 9.74 50.23
CA LEU A 656 -11.41 11.16 49.83
C LEU A 656 -10.07 11.93 49.78
N ILE A 657 -8.96 11.34 50.19
CA ILE A 657 -7.62 11.97 50.10
C ILE A 657 -6.88 11.58 48.82
N TYR A 658 -7.32 10.54 48.08
CA TYR A 658 -6.69 10.13 46.81
C TYR A 658 -7.42 10.58 45.53
N SER A 659 -8.62 11.17 45.62
CA SER A 659 -9.35 11.68 44.44
C SER A 659 -9.13 13.16 44.14
N THR A 660 -8.25 13.87 44.87
CA THR A 660 -7.94 15.30 44.64
C THR A 660 -6.49 15.57 44.23
N ARG A 661 -5.78 14.59 43.67
CA ARG A 661 -4.49 14.80 43.00
C ARG A 661 -4.48 14.19 41.60
N ARG A 662 -5.27 14.82 40.73
CA ARG A 662 -5.14 14.82 39.27
C ARG A 662 -5.50 16.24 38.79
N GLU A 663 -4.51 17.12 38.90
CA GLU A 663 -4.12 18.03 37.81
C GLU A 663 -2.69 17.65 37.45
#